data_AF-A0A955BDK1-F1
#
_entry.id   AF-A0A955BDK1-F1
#
_cell.length_a   1.000
_cell.length_b   1.000
_cell.length_c   1.000
_cell.angle_alpha   90.00
_cell.angle_beta   90.00
_cell.angle_gamma   90.00
#
_symmetry.space_group_name_H-M   'P 1'
#
loop_
_entity.id
_entity.type
_entity.pdbx_description
1 polymer ?
#
loop_
_entity_poly.entity_id
_entity_poly.type
_entity_poly.pdbx_seq_one_letter_code
_entity_poly.pdbx_strand_id
1 'polypeptide(L)'
;MLFWTLTRGGRGPHSIVWLCLCAALVIALPGCGGCIKSPTTGQKKSQEELERELMEKKKKQEKPKPDFEPGRLQIMPLDSMARPNEQEDEDGERVLVNRAVSTNPVKPGHWISATQEMKANNFDIQANLVTQVVDQRQNPLLIERTPFAIEMSRPASLPKGQLKNFETIYSIPRVGMRRSVMAGVMGDPTPPLKQVWLSSEFRARRGGRLLNSPPSEKVTLMPAFQYFLVVLSEQPDSYGFLRSSPAVDPPDDELNVGEAIRYYQVVAPAMDRNVPVPSHPLTWTSIAYVVWDGVNPKLMTPDQEDAMLDWLHWGGQLIVSGPRSLDLLRGSFLEPYLPAASGETRPLSAEDFAAIDEKFSLRSKKEKRKLNLSIVADKPPLGVSLKLHESASFMPFTGELVAERNVGVGRVVVTAFSANDPQVVNKWKSFDNFLNNVLLRLPPRIYRETPDLTAVAQWTAGYNGLERDARITSGLRYFARDIGMFENAKREVILDKDRPGVFEFDPRFAGYEQTAESGVGSWNDFSGAANVARDSLREAAGISIPEAKFVWQVMAVYLIALVPVNWGFFWVIRRVEWAWLAAPVIAIAGAIAVVKLAQLDIGFARSLTQIAVLESHADYPRAHLTRYAALYTSLSTSYDVTFEDTSALAQPFSDSPDFEMALHDRVKTVEYRRDRDVSLSGF
;
A
#
# COMPACT_ATOMS: atom_id res chain seq x y z
N MET A 1 9.29 57.30 -39.10
CA MET A 1 8.85 58.66 -38.67
C MET A 1 9.85 59.18 -37.66
N LEU A 2 10.55 60.26 -38.03
CA LEU A 2 11.51 60.99 -37.19
C LEU A 2 10.81 61.77 -36.05
N PHE A 3 11.53 62.02 -34.95
CA PHE A 3 11.93 63.35 -34.39
C PHE A 3 12.10 63.28 -32.86
N TRP A 4 13.34 63.41 -32.35
CA TRP A 4 13.93 64.59 -31.64
C TRP A 4 13.94 64.45 -30.10
N THR A 5 15.11 64.23 -29.47
CA THR A 5 16.11 65.18 -28.90
C THR A 5 15.82 65.68 -27.48
N LEU A 6 16.75 65.39 -26.55
CA LEU A 6 17.36 66.29 -25.55
C LEU A 6 18.38 65.43 -24.75
N THR A 7 19.71 65.42 -24.99
CA THR A 7 20.78 66.42 -24.68
C THR A 7 20.62 67.08 -23.30
N ARG A 8 21.64 67.26 -22.44
CA ARG A 8 23.10 67.08 -22.45
C ARG A 8 23.62 67.45 -21.05
N GLY A 9 24.79 66.92 -20.67
CA GLY A 9 25.77 67.56 -19.78
C GLY A 9 26.02 66.82 -18.46
N GLY A 10 27.24 66.41 -18.08
CA GLY A 10 28.55 66.51 -18.71
C GLY A 10 29.66 66.38 -17.65
N ARG A 11 30.77 65.71 -18.03
CA ARG A 11 32.08 65.50 -17.33
C ARG A 11 32.03 64.47 -16.17
N GLY A 12 32.65 63.27 -16.17
CA GLY A 12 33.82 62.70 -16.86
C GLY A 12 35.05 62.67 -15.89
N PRO A 13 35.98 61.68 -15.91
CA PRO A 13 35.92 60.31 -16.42
C PRO A 13 36.48 59.21 -15.48
N HIS A 14 36.09 57.98 -15.80
CA HIS A 14 36.68 56.65 -15.64
C HIS A 14 38.08 56.46 -15.02
N SER A 15 38.16 55.46 -14.13
CA SER A 15 39.37 54.66 -13.89
C SER A 15 38.96 53.26 -13.40
N ILE A 16 39.79 52.26 -13.71
CA ILE A 16 39.81 50.87 -13.22
C ILE A 16 39.19 49.84 -14.18
N VAL A 17 39.88 49.57 -15.29
CA VAL A 17 40.06 48.23 -15.89
C VAL A 17 41.46 48.18 -16.52
N TRP A 18 42.14 47.03 -16.42
CA TRP A 18 43.45 46.63 -16.97
C TRP A 18 44.68 46.94 -16.11
N LEU A 19 45.21 45.94 -15.38
CA LEU A 19 46.21 44.93 -15.79
C LEU A 19 47.65 45.49 -15.82
N CYS A 20 48.54 44.76 -15.13
CA CYS A 20 50.02 44.83 -15.19
C CYS A 20 50.74 45.87 -14.31
N LEU A 21 50.73 45.64 -13.00
CA LEU A 21 51.85 46.04 -12.13
C LEU A 21 52.76 44.83 -11.93
N CYS A 22 53.74 44.72 -12.83
CA CYS A 22 54.93 43.91 -12.69
C CYS A 22 55.88 44.57 -11.67
N ALA A 23 56.33 43.80 -10.68
CA ALA A 23 57.67 43.95 -10.11
C ALA A 23 58.13 42.59 -9.58
N ALA A 24 58.50 41.71 -10.50
CA ALA A 24 59.49 40.67 -10.24
C ALA A 24 60.86 41.36 -10.14
N LEU A 25 61.54 41.15 -9.01
CA LEU A 25 62.94 41.52 -8.82
C LEU A 25 63.66 40.26 -8.31
N VAL A 26 64.22 39.53 -9.26
CA VAL A 26 65.19 38.45 -9.05
C VAL A 26 66.52 38.94 -9.61
N ILE A 27 67.61 38.44 -9.00
CA ILE A 27 69.03 38.45 -9.43
C ILE A 27 69.89 39.56 -8.83
N ALA A 28 70.71 39.21 -7.83
CA ALA A 28 72.17 39.13 -7.96
C ALA A 28 72.87 38.77 -6.62
N LEU A 29 73.47 37.58 -6.56
CA LEU A 29 74.58 37.19 -5.67
C LEU A 29 75.88 37.94 -6.09
N PRO A 30 76.96 38.07 -5.28
CA PRO A 30 77.62 36.98 -4.52
C PRO A 30 78.29 37.35 -3.16
N GLY A 31 78.77 36.34 -2.41
CA GLY A 31 79.81 36.53 -1.37
C GLY A 31 79.90 35.55 -0.19
N CYS A 32 80.43 34.35 -0.44
CA CYS A 32 81.06 33.31 0.41
C CYS A 32 81.38 33.53 1.92
N GLY A 33 81.26 32.44 2.72
CA GLY A 33 82.10 32.22 3.92
C GLY A 33 81.63 31.24 5.03
N GLY A 34 81.66 29.91 4.80
CA GLY A 34 82.20 28.94 5.79
C GLY A 34 81.34 28.24 6.87
N CYS A 35 81.05 26.95 6.61
CA CYS A 35 81.30 25.75 7.47
C CYS A 35 80.46 25.39 8.74
N ILE A 36 79.52 24.46 8.55
CA ILE A 36 79.41 23.08 9.12
C ILE A 36 79.75 22.82 10.62
N LYS A 37 78.76 22.27 11.37
CA LYS A 37 78.87 21.01 12.15
C LYS A 37 77.48 20.40 12.41
N SER A 38 77.46 19.07 12.49
CA SER A 38 76.34 18.15 12.23
C SER A 38 75.86 17.45 13.54
N PRO A 39 75.02 16.37 13.51
CA PRO A 39 73.85 16.19 14.38
C PRO A 39 74.07 15.20 15.54
N THR A 40 73.19 15.20 16.56
CA THR A 40 73.01 14.15 17.62
C THR A 40 71.99 14.72 18.63
N THR A 41 70.94 14.10 19.17
CA THR A 41 70.57 12.72 19.53
C THR A 41 69.04 12.80 19.75
N GLY A 42 68.18 11.99 19.14
CA GLY A 42 67.92 10.62 19.61
C GLY A 42 67.02 10.55 20.85
N GLN A 43 65.74 10.84 20.71
CA GLN A 43 64.71 10.04 21.38
C GLN A 43 63.86 9.40 20.28
N LYS A 44 64.30 8.22 19.84
CA LYS A 44 63.45 7.31 19.07
C LYS A 44 62.30 6.93 20.00
N LYS A 45 61.13 7.56 19.82
CA LYS A 45 59.87 6.99 20.29
C LYS A 45 59.82 5.53 19.81
N SER A 46 59.43 4.63 20.70
CA SER A 46 59.31 3.21 20.33
C SER A 46 58.40 3.09 19.10
N GLN A 47 58.68 2.15 18.19
CA GLN A 47 57.82 1.91 17.02
C GLN A 47 56.36 1.71 17.42
N GLU A 48 56.12 1.11 18.59
CA GLU A 48 54.79 0.93 19.16
C GLU A 48 54.11 2.26 19.56
N GLU A 49 54.83 3.21 20.15
CA GLU A 49 54.28 4.55 20.43
C GLU A 49 54.04 5.36 19.16
N LEU A 50 54.91 5.21 18.16
CA LEU A 50 54.74 5.90 16.88
C LEU A 50 53.53 5.35 16.13
N GLU A 51 53.32 4.03 16.15
CA GLU A 51 52.15 3.37 15.59
C GLU A 51 50.87 3.69 16.37
N ARG A 52 50.92 3.76 17.71
CA ARG A 52 49.79 4.23 18.53
C ARG A 52 49.48 5.70 18.29
N GLU A 53 50.47 6.58 18.17
CA GLU A 53 50.27 8.00 17.80
C GLU A 53 49.78 8.15 16.37
N LEU A 54 50.24 7.32 15.43
CA LEU A 54 49.74 7.28 14.05
C LEU A 54 48.31 6.75 13.99
N MET A 55 47.96 5.73 14.77
CA MET A 55 46.60 5.22 14.91
C MET A 55 45.69 6.21 15.62
N GLU A 56 46.16 6.92 16.65
CA GLU A 56 45.42 8.00 17.29
C GLU A 56 45.27 9.20 16.37
N LYS A 57 46.30 9.59 15.61
CA LYS A 57 46.22 10.65 14.62
C LYS A 57 45.29 10.27 13.47
N LYS A 58 45.31 9.02 13.01
CA LYS A 58 44.34 8.49 12.04
C LYS A 58 42.91 8.50 12.62
N LYS A 59 42.70 8.05 13.85
CA LYS A 59 41.40 8.15 14.56
C LYS A 59 40.94 9.59 14.81
N LYS A 60 41.86 10.53 15.01
CA LYS A 60 41.58 11.98 15.17
C LYS A 60 41.40 12.70 13.82
N GLN A 61 41.90 12.15 12.72
CA GLN A 61 41.73 12.66 11.34
C GLN A 61 40.52 12.06 10.62
N GLU A 62 40.01 10.90 11.06
CA GLU A 62 38.70 10.42 10.64
C GLU A 62 37.64 11.44 11.10
N LYS A 63 36.96 12.07 10.13
CA LYS A 63 35.83 12.96 10.42
C LYS A 63 34.85 12.20 11.33
N PRO A 64 34.32 12.81 12.40
CA PRO A 64 33.35 12.14 13.25
C PRO A 64 32.20 11.65 12.38
N LYS A 65 31.86 10.37 12.50
CA LYS A 65 30.71 9.80 11.79
C LYS A 65 29.47 10.62 12.13
N PRO A 66 28.54 10.81 11.17
CA PRO A 66 27.29 11.51 11.45
C PRO A 66 26.61 10.85 12.65
N ASP A 67 25.94 11.65 13.49
CA ASP A 67 25.30 11.15 14.72
C ASP A 67 24.30 10.01 14.45
N PHE A 68 23.75 9.99 13.23
CA PHE A 68 22.69 9.12 12.79
C PHE A 68 22.91 8.64 11.35
N GLU A 69 22.73 7.34 11.12
CA GLU A 69 22.74 6.69 9.81
C GLU A 69 21.35 6.10 9.55
N PRO A 70 20.47 6.80 8.82
CA PRO A 70 19.22 6.23 8.35
C PRO A 70 19.47 5.32 7.15
N GLY A 71 18.95 4.10 7.21
CA GLY A 71 18.77 3.25 6.04
C GLY A 71 17.64 3.78 5.15
N ARG A 72 17.60 3.27 3.91
CA ARG A 72 16.53 3.54 2.95
C ARG A 72 15.23 2.87 3.42
N LEU A 73 14.10 3.52 3.17
CA LEU A 73 12.79 2.92 3.41
C LEU A 73 12.53 1.79 2.40
N GLN A 74 12.16 0.62 2.90
CA GLN A 74 11.92 -0.59 2.12
C GLN A 74 10.47 -1.04 2.29
N ILE A 75 9.68 -1.00 1.23
CA ILE A 75 8.27 -1.41 1.27
C ILE A 75 8.18 -2.93 1.28
N MET A 76 7.25 -3.47 2.07
CA MET A 76 7.00 -4.91 2.15
C MET A 76 5.78 -5.31 1.31
N PRO A 77 5.83 -6.46 0.61
CA PRO A 77 6.95 -7.41 0.54
C PRO A 77 8.15 -6.87 -0.25
N LEU A 78 9.37 -7.14 0.24
CA LEU A 78 10.61 -6.59 -0.34
C LEU A 78 11.17 -7.50 -1.43
N ASP A 79 11.52 -6.94 -2.59
CA ASP A 79 12.20 -7.68 -3.65
C ASP A 79 13.72 -7.56 -3.52
N SER A 80 14.42 -8.64 -3.21
CA SER A 80 15.90 -8.63 -3.14
C SER A 80 16.55 -8.56 -4.51
N MET A 81 15.84 -8.94 -5.58
CA MET A 81 16.33 -8.88 -6.95
C MET A 81 16.36 -7.45 -7.50
N ALA A 82 15.75 -6.50 -6.79
CA ALA A 82 15.85 -5.07 -7.03
C ALA A 82 17.01 -4.41 -6.27
N ARG A 83 17.93 -5.19 -5.68
CA ARG A 83 19.14 -4.63 -5.04
C ARG A 83 19.92 -3.84 -6.10
N PRO A 84 20.24 -2.55 -5.84
CA PRO A 84 21.17 -1.83 -6.69
C PRO A 84 22.52 -2.57 -6.67
N ASN A 85 23.18 -2.68 -7.81
CA ASN A 85 24.54 -3.20 -7.85
C ASN A 85 25.41 -2.32 -6.94
N GLU A 86 26.05 -2.92 -5.96
CA GLU A 86 27.12 -2.28 -5.19
C GLU A 86 28.31 -2.08 -6.13
N GLN A 87 28.64 -0.83 -6.45
CA GLN A 87 29.85 -0.49 -7.16
C GLN A 87 30.70 0.37 -6.22
N GLU A 88 31.93 -0.06 -5.96
CA GLU A 88 32.89 0.73 -5.19
C GLU A 88 33.40 1.86 -6.09
N ASP A 89 33.28 3.11 -5.63
CA ASP A 89 33.93 4.25 -6.29
C ASP A 89 35.45 4.15 -6.13
N GLU A 90 36.22 4.85 -6.98
CA GLU A 90 37.70 4.86 -6.96
C GLU A 90 38.30 5.31 -5.61
N ASP A 91 37.51 5.97 -4.75
CA ASP A 91 37.88 6.42 -3.40
C ASP A 91 37.55 5.40 -2.28
N GLY A 92 37.02 4.22 -2.62
CA GLY A 92 36.63 3.17 -1.65
C GLY A 92 35.34 3.48 -0.88
N GLU A 93 34.59 4.51 -1.29
CA GLU A 93 33.28 4.84 -0.75
C GLU A 93 32.21 4.03 -1.51
N ARG A 94 31.32 3.37 -0.78
CA ARG A 94 30.25 2.55 -1.36
C ARG A 94 29.20 3.48 -1.96
N VAL A 95 29.16 3.58 -3.28
CA VAL A 95 28.12 4.34 -3.97
C VAL A 95 27.11 3.37 -4.58
N LEU A 96 25.86 3.54 -4.15
CA LEU A 96 24.72 2.78 -4.67
C LEU A 96 24.43 3.27 -6.08
N VAL A 97 24.94 2.57 -7.10
CA VAL A 97 24.68 2.89 -8.50
C VAL A 97 23.27 2.41 -8.86
N ASN A 98 22.36 3.37 -9.03
CA ASN A 98 20.98 3.16 -9.44
C ASN A 98 20.92 2.62 -10.88
N ARG A 99 20.89 1.29 -11.05
CA ARG A 99 20.32 0.71 -12.27
C ARG A 99 18.82 0.53 -12.05
N ALA A 100 18.03 1.16 -12.90
CA ALA A 100 16.59 1.31 -12.77
C ALA A 100 15.85 -0.03 -12.55
N VAL A 101 15.41 -0.27 -11.31
CA VAL A 101 14.13 -0.95 -11.02
C VAL A 101 13.26 0.09 -10.31
N SER A 102 12.86 1.10 -11.07
CA SER A 102 12.20 2.34 -10.62
C SER A 102 10.69 2.19 -10.43
N THR A 103 10.23 1.14 -9.77
CA THR A 103 8.86 1.13 -9.26
C THR A 103 8.88 0.33 -7.97
N ASN A 104 8.79 1.00 -6.83
CA ASN A 104 8.31 0.37 -5.61
C ASN A 104 6.78 0.41 -5.69
N PRO A 105 6.11 -0.66 -6.13
CA PRO A 105 4.67 -0.63 -6.31
C PRO A 105 3.98 -0.60 -4.93
N VAL A 106 2.91 0.18 -4.81
CA VAL A 106 2.02 0.21 -3.65
C VAL A 106 0.58 0.22 -4.12
N LYS A 107 -0.32 -0.41 -3.36
CA LYS A 107 -1.72 -0.51 -3.76
C LYS A 107 -2.55 0.64 -3.14
N PRO A 108 -3.19 1.50 -3.94
CA PRO A 108 -4.09 2.54 -3.42
C PRO A 108 -5.22 1.95 -2.59
N GLY A 109 -5.70 2.63 -1.57
CA GLY A 109 -6.77 2.14 -0.68
C GLY A 109 -6.36 1.01 0.26
N HIS A 110 -5.09 0.59 0.26
CA HIS A 110 -4.58 -0.42 1.19
C HIS A 110 -3.62 0.20 2.21
N TRP A 111 -3.56 -0.44 3.36
CA TRP A 111 -2.49 -0.24 4.32
C TRP A 111 -1.30 -1.10 3.89
N ILE A 112 -0.10 -0.53 3.96
CA ILE A 112 1.15 -1.23 3.63
C ILE A 112 2.11 -1.12 4.80
N SER A 113 2.97 -2.14 4.96
CA SER A 113 4.10 -2.06 5.88
C SER A 113 5.37 -1.68 5.13
N ALA A 114 6.24 -0.93 5.77
CA ALA A 114 7.59 -0.66 5.30
C ALA A 114 8.59 -0.84 6.45
N THR A 115 9.82 -1.20 6.12
CA THR A 115 10.92 -1.36 7.06
C THR A 115 11.99 -0.32 6.82
N GLN A 116 12.64 0.11 7.89
CA GLN A 116 13.77 1.03 7.81
C GLN A 116 14.81 0.66 8.85
N GLU A 117 16.00 0.31 8.39
CA GLU A 117 17.14 0.02 9.26
C GLU A 117 17.85 1.30 9.69
N MET A 118 18.28 1.38 10.93
CA MET A 118 18.82 2.61 11.51
C MET A 118 19.85 2.37 12.58
N LYS A 119 20.81 3.28 12.66
CA LYS A 119 21.87 3.24 13.66
C LYS A 119 22.17 4.63 14.21
N ALA A 120 22.24 4.74 15.53
CA ALA A 120 22.78 5.91 16.21
C ALA A 120 24.28 5.67 16.48
N ASN A 121 25.15 6.58 16.07
CA ASN A 121 26.60 6.37 16.16
C ASN A 121 27.20 6.88 17.48
N ASN A 122 26.83 8.08 17.89
CA ASN A 122 27.57 8.82 18.92
C ASN A 122 26.93 8.72 20.31
N PHE A 123 25.60 8.61 20.39
CA PHE A 123 24.83 8.59 21.64
C PHE A 123 23.52 7.81 21.47
N ASP A 124 22.87 7.48 22.58
CA ASP A 124 21.54 6.87 22.60
C ASP A 124 20.49 7.89 22.17
N ILE A 125 19.62 7.51 21.23
CA ILE A 125 18.55 8.38 20.72
C ILE A 125 17.19 7.81 21.13
N GLN A 126 16.39 8.66 21.77
CA GLN A 126 15.00 8.40 22.10
C GLN A 126 14.12 9.31 21.22
N ALA A 127 13.63 8.74 20.12
CA ALA A 127 12.84 9.46 19.12
C ALA A 127 11.45 8.84 18.96
N ASN A 128 10.58 9.56 18.27
CA ASN A 128 9.42 9.02 17.60
C ASN A 128 9.72 8.99 16.10
N LEU A 129 9.40 7.87 15.47
CA LEU A 129 9.39 7.73 14.03
C LEU A 129 8.01 8.10 13.53
N VAL A 130 7.96 9.13 12.72
CA VAL A 130 6.74 9.71 12.16
C VAL A 130 6.73 9.44 10.66
N THR A 131 5.66 8.85 10.15
CA THR A 131 5.54 8.48 8.75
C THR A 131 4.24 9.00 8.13
N GLN A 132 4.33 9.44 6.89
CA GLN A 132 3.20 10.05 6.17
C GLN A 132 3.34 9.87 4.67
N VAL A 133 2.22 9.78 3.96
CA VAL A 133 2.20 9.81 2.49
C VAL A 133 2.05 11.25 2.01
N VAL A 134 2.94 11.67 1.12
CA VAL A 134 3.03 13.03 0.62
C VAL A 134 3.04 13.10 -0.91
N ASP A 135 2.69 14.26 -1.45
CA ASP A 135 2.82 14.56 -2.88
C ASP A 135 4.28 14.90 -3.26
N GLN A 136 4.51 15.19 -4.55
CA GLN A 136 5.83 15.59 -5.05
C GLN A 136 6.40 16.85 -4.35
N ARG A 137 5.52 17.71 -3.83
CA ARG A 137 5.85 18.95 -3.13
C ARG A 137 5.96 18.75 -1.62
N GLN A 138 5.95 17.51 -1.13
CA GLN A 138 5.97 17.14 0.29
C GLN A 138 4.72 17.59 1.08
N ASN A 139 3.59 17.84 0.41
CA ASN A 139 2.34 18.09 1.12
C ASN A 139 1.66 16.76 1.49
N PRO A 140 1.06 16.65 2.69
CA PRO A 140 0.29 15.48 3.08
C PRO A 140 -0.84 15.17 2.09
N LEU A 141 -0.99 13.89 1.74
CA LEU A 141 -2.14 13.44 0.97
C LEU A 141 -3.35 13.22 1.89
N LEU A 142 -4.51 13.68 1.43
CA LEU A 142 -5.78 13.51 2.13
C LEU A 142 -6.28 12.07 2.03
N ILE A 143 -6.94 11.62 3.09
CA ILE A 143 -7.81 10.45 3.03
C ILE A 143 -8.99 10.79 2.11
N GLU A 144 -9.38 9.82 1.30
CA GLU A 144 -10.45 9.95 0.31
C GLU A 144 -11.71 10.55 0.94
N ARG A 145 -12.24 11.61 0.31
CA ARG A 145 -13.51 12.25 0.69
C ARG A 145 -13.56 12.70 2.16
N THR A 146 -12.42 13.18 2.69
CA THR A 146 -12.34 13.81 4.01
C THR A 146 -11.38 15.01 4.00
N PRO A 147 -11.50 15.96 4.95
CA PRO A 147 -10.53 17.05 5.12
C PRO A 147 -9.27 16.61 5.89
N PHE A 148 -9.10 15.30 6.13
CA PHE A 148 -8.07 14.77 7.01
C PHE A 148 -6.91 14.15 6.22
N ALA A 149 -5.69 14.41 6.67
CA ALA A 149 -4.51 13.63 6.32
C ALA A 149 -4.10 12.79 7.53
N ILE A 150 -3.51 11.62 7.29
CA ILE A 150 -3.12 10.72 8.36
C ILE A 150 -1.60 10.76 8.57
N GLU A 151 -1.16 10.91 9.81
CA GLU A 151 0.23 10.83 10.23
C GLU A 151 0.36 9.63 11.17
N MET A 152 1.32 8.76 10.90
CA MET A 152 1.60 7.58 11.73
C MET A 152 2.79 7.89 12.64
N SER A 153 2.72 7.47 13.89
CA SER A 153 3.75 7.79 14.88
C SER A 153 4.02 6.57 15.76
N ARG A 154 5.30 6.21 15.94
CA ARG A 154 5.70 5.15 16.86
C ARG A 154 6.98 5.49 17.61
N PRO A 155 7.18 5.01 18.85
CA PRO A 155 8.47 5.15 19.51
C PRO A 155 9.58 4.42 18.76
N ALA A 156 10.72 5.10 18.60
CA ALA A 156 11.93 4.61 17.97
C ALA A 156 13.13 4.87 18.89
N SER A 157 13.47 3.86 19.70
CA SER A 157 14.61 3.92 20.62
C SER A 157 15.83 3.23 20.03
N LEU A 158 16.89 4.01 19.81
CA LEU A 158 18.13 3.63 19.15
C LEU A 158 19.31 3.70 20.12
N PRO A 159 19.74 2.56 20.67
CA PRO A 159 20.98 2.48 21.45
C PRO A 159 22.20 2.78 20.57
N LYS A 160 23.21 3.38 21.18
CA LYS A 160 24.47 3.71 20.54
C LYS A 160 25.11 2.47 19.92
N GLY A 161 25.49 2.59 18.65
CA GLY A 161 26.22 1.59 17.88
C GLY A 161 25.39 0.40 17.41
N GLN A 162 24.12 0.28 17.80
CA GLN A 162 23.27 -0.85 17.44
C GLN A 162 22.41 -0.53 16.21
N LEU A 163 22.45 -1.42 15.21
CA LEU A 163 21.50 -1.38 14.09
C LEU A 163 20.16 -1.94 14.57
N LYS A 164 19.08 -1.19 14.33
CA LYS A 164 17.71 -1.64 14.57
C LYS A 164 16.86 -1.46 13.33
N ASN A 165 15.98 -2.42 13.09
CA ASN A 165 14.98 -2.34 12.04
C ASN A 165 13.63 -1.89 12.65
N PHE A 166 13.00 -0.90 12.03
CA PHE A 166 11.67 -0.45 12.41
C PHE A 166 10.68 -0.74 11.28
N GLU A 167 9.66 -1.55 11.59
CA GLU A 167 8.46 -1.64 10.76
C GLU A 167 7.53 -0.45 11.04
N THR A 168 7.10 0.23 9.99
CA THR A 168 6.09 1.30 10.00
C THR A 168 4.98 0.95 9.03
N ILE A 169 3.83 1.59 9.23
CA ILE A 169 2.63 1.39 8.42
C ILE A 169 2.38 2.69 7.65
N TYR A 170 1.87 2.57 6.43
CA TYR A 170 1.39 3.69 5.63
C TYR A 170 -0.02 3.37 5.13
N SER A 171 -0.92 4.37 5.17
CA SER A 171 -2.18 4.33 4.45
C SER A 171 -1.98 4.96 3.08
N ILE A 172 -2.18 4.21 2.00
CA ILE A 172 -2.09 4.76 0.65
C ILE A 172 -3.48 5.27 0.24
N PRO A 173 -3.71 6.59 0.15
CA PRO A 173 -5.01 7.10 -0.26
C PRO A 173 -5.27 6.80 -1.73
N ARG A 174 -6.55 6.77 -2.11
CA ARG A 174 -6.99 6.73 -3.50
C ARG A 174 -6.94 8.15 -4.06
N VAL A 175 -6.25 8.32 -5.18
CA VAL A 175 -5.80 9.65 -5.64
C VAL A 175 -6.53 10.13 -6.90
N GLY A 176 -7.48 9.35 -7.42
CA GLY A 176 -8.15 9.66 -8.70
C GLY A 176 -9.24 10.73 -8.63
N MET A 177 -9.61 11.24 -7.45
CA MET A 177 -10.77 12.14 -7.29
C MET A 177 -10.42 13.59 -6.95
N ARG A 178 -9.34 14.16 -7.53
CA ARG A 178 -9.27 15.63 -7.65
C ARG A 178 -10.15 16.06 -8.82
N ARG A 179 -11.47 16.17 -8.61
CA ARG A 179 -12.27 17.11 -9.40
C ARG A 179 -11.72 18.50 -9.08
N SER A 180 -10.83 19.02 -9.92
CA SER A 180 -10.33 20.37 -9.71
C SER A 180 -11.53 21.31 -9.75
N VAL A 181 -11.62 22.23 -8.78
CA VAL A 181 -12.67 23.27 -8.70
C VAL A 181 -12.66 24.19 -9.94
N MET A 182 -11.62 24.11 -10.79
CA MET A 182 -11.54 24.79 -12.09
C MET A 182 -11.98 23.94 -13.31
N ALA A 183 -12.26 22.64 -13.15
CA ALA A 183 -12.69 21.76 -14.24
C ALA A 183 -14.21 21.79 -14.48
N GLY A 184 -14.89 22.88 -14.08
CA GLY A 184 -16.27 23.18 -14.47
C GLY A 184 -16.40 23.69 -15.91
N VAL A 185 -15.27 23.90 -16.62
CA VAL A 185 -15.23 24.34 -18.01
C VAL A 185 -14.30 23.40 -18.78
N MET A 186 -14.89 22.51 -19.58
CA MET A 186 -14.27 21.39 -20.30
C MET A 186 -13.83 20.23 -19.40
N GLY A 187 -14.43 19.06 -19.64
CA GLY A 187 -14.13 17.81 -18.94
C GLY A 187 -12.75 17.27 -19.29
N ASP A 188 -11.72 17.91 -18.76
CA ASP A 188 -10.35 17.41 -18.78
C ASP A 188 -10.17 16.45 -17.59
N PRO A 189 -10.10 15.12 -17.80
CA PRO A 189 -9.77 14.18 -16.75
C PRO A 189 -8.29 14.41 -16.42
N THR A 190 -8.00 15.17 -15.36
CA THR A 190 -6.62 15.20 -14.83
C THR A 190 -6.20 13.76 -14.59
N PRO A 191 -5.08 13.30 -15.19
CA PRO A 191 -4.68 11.91 -15.09
C PRO A 191 -4.46 11.56 -13.61
N PRO A 192 -4.93 10.37 -13.16
CA PRO A 192 -4.72 9.95 -11.78
C PRO A 192 -3.22 9.97 -11.46
N LEU A 193 -2.87 10.39 -10.23
CA LEU A 193 -1.48 10.38 -9.79
C LEU A 193 -0.96 8.94 -9.87
N LYS A 194 -0.02 8.67 -10.77
CA LYS A 194 0.61 7.34 -10.89
C LYS A 194 1.65 7.07 -9.80
N GLN A 195 2.08 8.11 -9.09
CA GLN A 195 3.19 8.06 -8.14
C GLN A 195 2.91 8.94 -6.92
N VAL A 196 3.36 8.47 -5.76
CA VAL A 196 3.32 9.21 -4.49
C VAL A 196 4.67 9.05 -3.77
N TRP A 197 4.88 9.79 -2.67
CA TRP A 197 6.11 9.74 -1.90
C TRP A 197 5.80 9.31 -0.47
N LEU A 198 6.63 8.42 0.08
CA LEU A 198 6.56 7.98 1.47
C LEU A 198 7.61 8.75 2.27
N SER A 199 7.15 9.64 3.15
CA SER A 199 8.01 10.38 4.06
C SER A 199 8.21 9.62 5.36
N SER A 200 9.40 9.77 5.93
CA SER A 200 9.80 9.24 7.23
C SER A 200 10.59 10.34 7.94
N GLU A 201 10.18 10.71 9.14
CA GLU A 201 10.78 11.76 9.95
C GLU A 201 11.09 11.24 11.35
N PHE A 202 12.26 11.62 11.87
CA PHE A 202 12.68 11.36 13.24
C PHE A 202 12.47 12.60 14.06
N ARG A 203 11.52 12.54 15.00
CA ARG A 203 11.25 13.64 15.93
C ARG A 203 11.69 13.26 17.34
N ALA A 204 12.36 14.17 18.04
CA ALA A 204 12.77 13.94 19.42
C ALA A 204 11.53 13.70 20.30
N ARG A 205 11.56 12.67 21.15
CA ARG A 205 10.42 12.32 22.01
C ARG A 205 10.00 13.46 22.94
N ARG A 206 10.96 14.29 23.36
CA ARG A 206 10.71 15.51 24.13
C ARG A 206 10.76 16.72 23.21
N GLY A 207 9.65 17.47 23.13
CA GLY A 207 9.56 18.73 22.38
C GLY A 207 9.42 18.59 20.86
N GLY A 208 9.37 17.38 20.30
CA GLY A 208 9.04 17.15 18.89
C GLY A 208 10.05 17.68 17.88
N ARG A 209 11.25 18.11 18.33
CA ARG A 209 12.28 18.67 17.45
C ARG A 209 12.68 17.65 16.39
N LEU A 210 12.64 18.02 15.12
CA LEU A 210 13.15 17.20 14.02
C LEU A 210 14.64 16.90 14.25
N LEU A 211 14.97 15.62 14.37
CA LEU A 211 16.32 15.11 14.50
C LEU A 211 16.90 14.77 13.13
N ASN A 212 16.08 14.13 12.28
CA ASN A 212 16.46 13.79 10.92
C ASN A 212 15.22 13.61 10.04
N SER A 213 15.37 13.88 8.75
CA SER A 213 14.36 13.58 7.72
C SER A 213 15.06 12.91 6.54
N PRO A 214 15.13 11.56 6.52
CA PRO A 214 15.54 10.81 5.34
C PRO A 214 14.78 11.26 4.07
N PRO A 215 15.38 11.11 2.89
CA PRO A 215 14.69 11.44 1.64
C PRO A 215 13.45 10.57 1.48
N SER A 216 12.34 11.19 1.08
CA SER A 216 11.08 10.50 0.85
C SER A 216 11.20 9.50 -0.29
N GLU A 217 10.73 8.27 -0.06
CA GLU A 217 10.83 7.18 -1.02
C GLU A 217 9.73 7.29 -2.08
N LYS A 218 10.12 7.28 -3.35
CA LYS A 218 9.19 7.40 -4.47
C LYS A 218 8.56 6.04 -4.78
N VAL A 219 7.23 6.00 -4.82
CA VAL A 219 6.46 4.76 -5.06
C VAL A 219 5.49 4.92 -6.23
N THR A 220 5.15 3.79 -6.86
CA THR A 220 4.23 3.73 -8.01
C THR A 220 2.92 3.09 -7.57
N LEU A 221 1.79 3.68 -7.94
CA LEU A 221 0.48 3.13 -7.61
C LEU A 221 0.15 1.95 -8.54
N MET A 222 -0.23 0.81 -7.95
CA MET A 222 -0.72 -0.35 -8.69
C MET A 222 -2.17 -0.14 -9.15
N PRO A 223 -2.53 -0.58 -10.36
CA PRO A 223 -3.93 -0.65 -10.78
C PRO A 223 -4.76 -1.59 -9.91
N ALA A 224 -6.08 -1.43 -9.90
CA ALA A 224 -7.00 -2.22 -9.07
C ALA A 224 -6.86 -3.74 -9.25
N PHE A 225 -6.66 -4.21 -10.49
CA PHE A 225 -6.52 -5.63 -10.82
C PHE A 225 -5.13 -6.22 -10.51
N GLN A 226 -4.14 -5.38 -10.20
CA GLN A 226 -2.76 -5.82 -9.98
C GLN A 226 -2.48 -6.07 -8.49
N TYR A 227 -1.91 -7.22 -8.13
CA TYR A 227 -1.57 -7.62 -6.75
C TYR A 227 -0.13 -8.17 -6.64
N PHE A 228 0.34 -8.44 -5.43
CA PHE A 228 1.61 -9.14 -5.24
C PHE A 228 1.46 -10.66 -5.34
N LEU A 229 2.45 -11.30 -5.98
CA LEU A 229 2.72 -12.73 -5.88
C LEU A 229 4.07 -12.88 -5.20
N VAL A 230 4.07 -13.31 -3.95
CA VAL A 230 5.27 -13.41 -3.12
C VAL A 230 5.86 -14.81 -3.23
N VAL A 231 7.15 -14.92 -3.51
CA VAL A 231 7.86 -16.20 -3.61
C VAL A 231 8.85 -16.30 -2.45
N LEU A 232 8.48 -17.08 -1.44
CA LEU A 232 9.35 -17.46 -0.33
C LEU A 232 10.10 -18.72 -0.71
N SER A 233 11.35 -18.56 -1.16
CA SER A 233 12.20 -19.69 -1.58
C SER A 233 13.61 -19.58 -1.02
N GLU A 234 14.27 -20.72 -0.77
CA GLU A 234 15.73 -20.76 -0.53
C GLU A 234 16.52 -20.28 -1.75
N GLN A 235 15.97 -20.42 -2.96
CA GLN A 235 16.59 -20.07 -4.23
C GLN A 235 15.68 -19.13 -5.03
N PRO A 236 15.55 -17.84 -4.63
CA PRO A 236 14.61 -16.91 -5.25
C PRO A 236 14.85 -16.72 -6.76
N ASP A 237 16.11 -16.77 -7.21
CA ASP A 237 16.50 -16.63 -8.61
C ASP A 237 15.87 -17.69 -9.53
N SER A 238 15.57 -18.88 -8.99
CA SER A 238 14.96 -19.99 -9.75
C SER A 238 13.54 -19.67 -10.22
N TYR A 239 12.87 -18.70 -9.60
CA TYR A 239 11.51 -18.26 -9.94
C TYR A 239 11.47 -17.05 -10.87
N GLY A 240 12.61 -16.63 -11.43
CA GLY A 240 12.67 -15.52 -12.40
C GLY A 240 11.71 -15.69 -13.59
N PHE A 241 11.42 -16.94 -13.99
CA PHE A 241 10.50 -17.26 -15.08
C PHE A 241 9.06 -16.78 -14.84
N LEU A 242 8.62 -16.65 -13.57
CA LEU A 242 7.26 -16.21 -13.24
C LEU A 242 7.00 -14.79 -13.72
N ARG A 243 8.01 -13.91 -13.70
CA ARG A 243 7.87 -12.49 -14.12
C ARG A 243 7.52 -12.34 -15.59
N SER A 244 7.94 -13.29 -16.42
CA SER A 244 7.67 -13.33 -17.86
C SER A 244 6.56 -14.32 -18.24
N SER A 245 5.95 -14.99 -17.26
CA SER A 245 4.90 -15.97 -17.53
C SER A 245 3.66 -15.24 -18.01
N PRO A 246 3.00 -15.68 -19.10
CA PRO A 246 1.75 -15.07 -19.54
C PRO A 246 0.67 -15.02 -18.45
N ALA A 247 0.66 -15.94 -17.48
CA ALA A 247 -0.26 -15.92 -16.33
C ALA A 247 -0.07 -14.69 -15.41
N VAL A 248 1.11 -14.08 -15.43
CA VAL A 248 1.49 -12.89 -14.65
C VAL A 248 1.45 -11.63 -15.51
N ASP A 249 2.11 -11.66 -16.66
CA ASP A 249 2.25 -10.57 -17.62
C ASP A 249 1.74 -11.06 -18.99
N PRO A 250 0.41 -11.15 -19.17
CA PRO A 250 -0.16 -11.62 -20.43
C PRO A 250 0.23 -10.69 -21.58
N PRO A 251 0.39 -11.23 -22.81
CA PRO A 251 0.60 -10.38 -23.97
C PRO A 251 -0.66 -9.53 -24.20
N ASP A 252 -0.45 -8.23 -24.32
CA ASP A 252 -1.47 -7.19 -24.52
C ASP A 252 -1.15 -6.42 -25.80
N ASP A 253 -2.15 -5.73 -26.35
CA ASP A 253 -1.99 -4.99 -27.59
C ASP A 253 -1.20 -3.70 -27.35
N GLU A 254 -0.03 -3.55 -27.97
CA GLU A 254 0.86 -2.40 -27.78
C GLU A 254 0.23 -1.06 -28.22
N LEU A 255 -0.78 -1.11 -29.09
CA LEU A 255 -1.53 0.06 -29.55
C LEU A 255 -2.70 0.44 -28.62
N ASN A 256 -2.96 -0.37 -27.59
CA ASN A 256 -3.99 -0.07 -26.61
C ASN A 256 -3.59 1.17 -25.80
N VAL A 257 -4.43 2.20 -25.82
CA VAL A 257 -4.22 3.46 -25.09
C VAL A 257 -4.38 3.26 -23.57
N GLY A 258 -4.88 2.11 -23.13
CA GLY A 258 -5.03 1.73 -21.73
C GLY A 258 -3.74 1.28 -21.05
N GLU A 259 -3.77 1.12 -19.72
CA GLU A 259 -2.64 0.58 -18.96
C GLU A 259 -2.40 -0.89 -19.34
N ALA A 260 -1.17 -1.27 -19.65
CA ALA A 260 -0.82 -2.65 -19.98
C ALA A 260 -1.28 -3.62 -18.88
N ILE A 261 -1.84 -4.75 -19.30
CA ILE A 261 -2.35 -5.76 -18.35
C ILE A 261 -1.18 -6.55 -17.75
N ARG A 262 -0.87 -6.26 -16.49
CA ARG A 262 -0.01 -7.07 -15.62
C ARG A 262 -0.75 -7.43 -14.34
N TYR A 263 -1.05 -8.70 -14.12
CA TYR A 263 -1.84 -9.16 -12.98
C TYR A 263 -1.05 -9.18 -11.68
N TYR A 264 0.22 -9.59 -11.72
CA TYR A 264 1.02 -9.74 -10.50
C TYR A 264 2.36 -9.03 -10.57
N GLN A 265 2.71 -8.37 -9.46
CA GLN A 265 4.08 -8.00 -9.17
C GLN A 265 4.72 -9.16 -8.41
N VAL A 266 5.57 -9.91 -9.11
CA VAL A 266 6.28 -11.05 -8.51
C VAL A 266 7.42 -10.54 -7.67
N VAL A 267 7.42 -10.88 -6.38
CA VAL A 267 8.42 -10.46 -5.40
C VAL A 267 9.08 -11.70 -4.82
N ALA A 268 10.40 -11.83 -4.95
CA ALA A 268 11.14 -13.00 -4.49
C ALA A 268 12.26 -12.54 -3.53
N PRO A 269 11.95 -12.36 -2.23
CA PRO A 269 12.93 -11.88 -1.27
C PRO A 269 14.07 -12.86 -1.01
N ALA A 270 15.27 -12.32 -0.80
CA ALA A 270 16.40 -13.01 -0.24
C ALA A 270 16.20 -13.08 1.28
N MET A 271 16.28 -14.30 1.78
CA MET A 271 15.97 -14.65 3.15
C MET A 271 17.30 -14.86 3.88
N ASP A 272 17.73 -13.90 4.68
CA ASP A 272 18.97 -14.00 5.45
C ASP A 272 18.71 -14.29 6.93
N ARG A 273 18.19 -13.31 7.68
CA ARG A 273 17.93 -13.39 9.13
C ARG A 273 16.44 -13.40 9.46
N ASN A 274 15.61 -12.84 8.58
CA ASN A 274 14.17 -12.75 8.74
C ASN A 274 13.46 -12.85 7.38
N VAL A 275 12.16 -13.15 7.43
CA VAL A 275 11.30 -13.12 6.25
C VAL A 275 10.81 -11.69 6.03
N PRO A 276 11.07 -11.04 4.89
CA PRO A 276 10.66 -9.64 4.66
C PRO A 276 9.22 -9.56 4.14
N VAL A 277 8.31 -10.14 4.93
CA VAL A 277 6.85 -10.03 4.77
C VAL A 277 6.28 -9.23 5.95
N PRO A 278 5.12 -8.59 5.78
CA PRO A 278 4.55 -7.76 6.84
C PRO A 278 4.23 -8.55 8.12
N SER A 279 4.50 -7.96 9.29
CA SER A 279 4.09 -8.56 10.56
C SER A 279 2.64 -8.20 10.94
N HIS A 280 2.05 -7.22 10.25
CA HIS A 280 0.71 -6.73 10.55
C HIS A 280 -0.33 -7.41 9.63
N PRO A 281 -1.37 -8.08 10.16
CA PRO A 281 -2.33 -8.85 9.34
C PRO A 281 -3.02 -8.00 8.26
N LEU A 282 -3.45 -6.78 8.60
CA LEU A 282 -4.18 -5.92 7.67
C LEU A 282 -3.33 -5.32 6.52
N THR A 283 -2.01 -5.49 6.54
CA THR A 283 -1.12 -5.04 5.45
C THR A 283 -0.83 -6.13 4.42
N TRP A 284 -1.34 -7.36 4.63
CA TRP A 284 -1.32 -8.44 3.65
C TRP A 284 -2.37 -8.29 2.54
N THR A 285 -3.23 -7.27 2.63
CA THR A 285 -4.40 -7.11 1.73
C THR A 285 -4.05 -6.85 0.27
N SER A 286 -2.80 -6.48 -0.03
CA SER A 286 -2.29 -6.32 -1.39
C SER A 286 -1.61 -7.59 -1.96
N ILE A 287 -1.52 -8.66 -1.18
CA ILE A 287 -0.91 -9.95 -1.57
C ILE A 287 -2.01 -10.93 -1.97
N ALA A 288 -1.95 -11.44 -3.19
CA ALA A 288 -2.91 -12.42 -3.71
C ALA A 288 -2.43 -13.87 -3.51
N TYR A 289 -1.13 -14.11 -3.72
CA TYR A 289 -0.54 -15.45 -3.64
C TYR A 289 0.80 -15.44 -2.89
N VAL A 290 1.04 -16.53 -2.17
CA VAL A 290 2.36 -16.86 -1.61
C VAL A 290 2.79 -18.21 -2.16
N VAL A 291 3.97 -18.28 -2.77
CA VAL A 291 4.65 -19.51 -3.13
C VAL A 291 5.66 -19.83 -2.03
N TRP A 292 5.56 -21.02 -1.45
CA TRP A 292 6.46 -21.52 -0.40
C TRP A 292 7.31 -22.66 -0.96
N ASP A 293 8.63 -22.48 -0.99
CA ASP A 293 9.55 -23.46 -1.55
C ASP A 293 10.83 -23.61 -0.72
N GLY A 294 10.85 -24.62 0.15
CA GLY A 294 12.01 -25.01 0.92
C GLY A 294 12.36 -24.08 2.08
N VAL A 295 11.55 -23.05 2.37
CA VAL A 295 11.83 -22.09 3.45
C VAL A 295 11.60 -22.73 4.82
N ASN A 296 12.53 -22.47 5.75
CA ASN A 296 12.38 -22.87 7.15
C ASN A 296 11.34 -21.96 7.84
N PRO A 297 10.21 -22.52 8.34
CA PRO A 297 9.15 -21.72 8.96
C PRO A 297 9.62 -20.94 10.19
N LYS A 298 10.67 -21.42 10.90
CA LYS A 298 11.22 -20.75 12.10
C LYS A 298 11.88 -19.40 11.84
N LEU A 299 12.03 -18.99 10.59
CA LEU A 299 12.51 -17.65 10.23
C LEU A 299 11.43 -16.57 10.37
N MET A 300 10.15 -16.96 10.42
CA MET A 300 9.04 -16.04 10.64
C MET A 300 8.89 -15.72 12.13
N THR A 301 8.52 -14.49 12.44
CA THR A 301 8.13 -14.12 13.80
C THR A 301 6.70 -14.60 14.09
N PRO A 302 6.30 -14.81 15.36
CA PRO A 302 4.93 -15.19 15.69
C PRO A 302 3.87 -14.24 15.09
N ASP A 303 4.13 -12.94 15.09
CA ASP A 303 3.23 -11.95 14.47
C ASP A 303 3.08 -12.17 12.95
N GLN A 304 4.14 -12.57 12.26
CA GLN A 304 4.10 -12.90 10.83
C GLN A 304 3.38 -14.22 10.56
N GLU A 305 3.54 -15.21 11.43
CA GLU A 305 2.80 -16.48 11.36
C GLU A 305 1.30 -16.23 11.51
N ASP A 306 0.89 -15.48 12.54
CA ASP A 306 -0.51 -15.08 12.75
C ASP A 306 -1.05 -14.25 11.58
N ALA A 307 -0.28 -13.28 11.07
CA ALA A 307 -0.68 -12.45 9.94
C ALA A 307 -0.89 -13.27 8.65
N MET A 308 -0.04 -14.27 8.40
CA MET A 308 -0.18 -15.18 7.27
C MET A 308 -1.39 -16.12 7.42
N LEU A 309 -1.66 -16.62 8.63
CA LEU A 309 -2.84 -17.43 8.90
C LEU A 309 -4.13 -16.62 8.78
N ASP A 310 -4.16 -15.38 9.29
CA ASP A 310 -5.27 -14.44 9.11
C ASP A 310 -5.49 -14.17 7.61
N TRP A 311 -4.43 -13.89 6.85
CA TRP A 311 -4.53 -13.70 5.41
C TRP A 311 -5.09 -14.93 4.69
N LEU A 312 -4.65 -16.14 5.07
CA LEU A 312 -5.12 -17.39 4.48
C LEU A 312 -6.62 -17.60 4.72
N HIS A 313 -7.12 -17.41 5.95
CA HIS A 313 -8.53 -17.63 6.26
C HIS A 313 -9.48 -16.67 5.52
N TRP A 314 -9.05 -15.44 5.23
CA TRP A 314 -9.86 -14.43 4.52
C TRP A 314 -9.77 -14.51 2.99
N GLY A 315 -9.11 -15.52 2.41
CA GLY A 315 -9.09 -15.74 0.95
C GLY A 315 -7.71 -15.69 0.31
N GLY A 316 -6.64 -15.60 1.10
CA GLY A 316 -5.27 -15.78 0.63
C GLY A 316 -5.04 -17.16 -0.01
N GLN A 317 -4.11 -17.25 -0.95
CA GLN A 317 -3.79 -18.50 -1.65
C GLN A 317 -2.32 -18.89 -1.47
N LEU A 318 -2.09 -20.00 -0.77
CA LEU A 318 -0.77 -20.56 -0.51
C LEU A 318 -0.47 -21.71 -1.48
N ILE A 319 0.65 -21.60 -2.20
CA ILE A 319 1.16 -22.63 -3.11
C ILE A 319 2.43 -23.20 -2.49
N VAL A 320 2.42 -24.47 -2.11
CA VAL A 320 3.56 -25.17 -1.53
C VAL A 320 4.22 -26.04 -2.59
N SER A 321 5.45 -25.71 -2.94
CA SER A 321 6.28 -26.48 -3.88
C SER A 321 6.90 -27.68 -3.15
N GLY A 322 6.46 -28.89 -3.47
CA GLY A 322 7.05 -30.13 -2.93
C GLY A 322 8.33 -30.54 -3.67
N PRO A 323 8.98 -31.65 -3.31
CA PRO A 323 8.69 -32.50 -2.15
C PRO A 323 9.28 -31.94 -0.83
N ARG A 324 10.38 -31.18 -0.91
CA ARG A 324 11.16 -30.76 0.27
C ARG A 324 10.38 -29.90 1.26
N SER A 325 9.50 -29.00 0.78
CA SER A 325 8.72 -28.13 1.65
C SER A 325 7.79 -28.89 2.59
N LEU A 326 7.24 -30.04 2.16
CA LEU A 326 6.30 -30.82 2.98
C LEU A 326 6.96 -31.40 4.22
N ASP A 327 8.21 -31.84 4.10
CA ASP A 327 8.97 -32.36 5.25
C ASP A 327 9.36 -31.22 6.21
N LEU A 328 9.71 -30.05 5.69
CA LEU A 328 10.09 -28.88 6.49
C LEU A 328 8.93 -28.24 7.24
N LEU A 329 7.72 -28.28 6.66
CA LEU A 329 6.51 -27.73 7.26
C LEU A 329 5.88 -28.66 8.30
N ARG A 330 6.33 -29.91 8.41
CA ARG A 330 5.90 -30.82 9.48
C ARG A 330 6.31 -30.27 10.84
N GLY A 331 5.38 -30.22 11.79
CA GLY A 331 5.57 -29.62 13.12
C GLY A 331 5.59 -28.09 13.14
N SER A 332 5.22 -27.42 12.04
CA SER A 332 5.14 -25.96 11.95
C SER A 332 3.69 -25.45 12.07
N PHE A 333 3.53 -24.12 12.16
CA PHE A 333 2.21 -23.47 12.21
C PHE A 333 1.32 -23.76 11.00
N LEU A 334 1.89 -24.16 9.85
CA LEU A 334 1.16 -24.50 8.63
C LEU A 334 0.71 -25.97 8.56
N GLU A 335 1.30 -26.87 9.35
CA GLU A 335 0.99 -28.32 9.28
C GLU A 335 -0.51 -28.63 9.36
N PRO A 336 -1.29 -28.04 10.29
CA PRO A 336 -2.72 -28.33 10.41
C PRO A 336 -3.54 -27.97 9.17
N TYR A 337 -3.01 -27.09 8.32
CA TYR A 337 -3.68 -26.51 7.15
C TYR A 337 -3.24 -27.13 5.83
N LEU A 338 -2.19 -27.97 5.83
CA LEU A 338 -1.71 -28.61 4.61
C LEU A 338 -2.76 -29.58 4.04
N PRO A 339 -2.87 -29.68 2.69
CA PRO A 339 -3.77 -30.62 2.04
C PRO A 339 -3.25 -32.07 2.06
N ALA A 340 -1.94 -32.26 2.18
CA ALA A 340 -1.33 -33.59 2.17
C ALA A 340 -0.01 -33.60 2.95
N ALA A 341 0.33 -34.77 3.48
CA ALA A 341 1.64 -35.07 4.05
C ALA A 341 2.54 -35.77 3.02
N SER A 342 3.86 -35.64 3.20
CA SER A 342 4.86 -36.36 2.41
C SER A 342 4.81 -37.87 2.66
N GLY A 343 4.67 -38.62 1.57
CA GLY A 343 4.80 -40.08 1.52
C GLY A 343 6.18 -40.53 1.04
N GLU A 344 6.21 -41.59 0.23
CA GLU A 344 7.43 -42.14 -0.35
C GLU A 344 7.98 -41.24 -1.47
N THR A 345 9.28 -40.95 -1.41
CA THR A 345 10.01 -40.25 -2.48
C THR A 345 10.24 -41.20 -3.64
N ARG A 346 9.91 -40.76 -4.86
CA ARG A 346 10.11 -41.53 -6.09
C ARG A 346 10.51 -40.63 -7.26
N PRO A 347 11.29 -41.12 -8.23
CA PRO A 347 11.45 -40.43 -9.51
C PRO A 347 10.11 -40.41 -10.26
N LEU A 348 9.79 -39.27 -10.85
CA LEU A 348 8.59 -39.13 -11.68
C LEU A 348 8.93 -39.37 -13.16
N SER A 349 8.13 -40.20 -13.81
CA SER A 349 8.26 -40.52 -15.23
C SER A 349 7.33 -39.65 -16.07
N ALA A 350 7.47 -39.69 -17.40
CA ALA A 350 6.56 -38.96 -18.30
C ALA A 350 5.10 -39.47 -18.19
N GLU A 351 4.89 -40.71 -17.77
CA GLU A 351 3.56 -41.30 -17.59
C GLU A 351 2.81 -40.66 -16.41
N ASP A 352 3.53 -40.26 -15.35
CA ASP A 352 2.95 -39.57 -14.20
C ASP A 352 2.32 -38.23 -14.60
N PHE A 353 2.89 -37.55 -15.60
CA PHE A 353 2.40 -36.29 -16.12
C PHE A 353 1.37 -36.46 -17.25
N ALA A 354 1.02 -37.69 -17.66
CA ALA A 354 0.17 -37.94 -18.81
C ALA A 354 -1.21 -37.28 -18.70
N ALA A 355 -1.84 -37.33 -17.52
CA ALA A 355 -3.15 -36.71 -17.27
C ALA A 355 -3.08 -35.18 -17.39
N ILE A 356 -2.01 -34.58 -16.88
CA ILE A 356 -1.76 -33.14 -16.96
C ILE A 356 -1.53 -32.73 -18.42
N ASP A 357 -0.65 -33.44 -19.13
CA ASP A 357 -0.35 -33.19 -20.53
C ASP A 357 -1.57 -33.39 -21.43
N GLU A 358 -2.46 -34.33 -21.07
CA GLU A 358 -3.68 -34.53 -21.81
C GLU A 358 -4.56 -33.27 -21.82
N LYS A 359 -4.71 -32.64 -20.64
CA LYS A 359 -5.64 -31.52 -20.43
C LYS A 359 -5.02 -30.15 -20.69
N PHE A 360 -3.79 -29.91 -20.22
CA PHE A 360 -3.20 -28.56 -20.12
C PHE A 360 -2.17 -28.25 -21.22
N SER A 361 -1.68 -29.26 -21.95
CA SER A 361 -0.69 -29.04 -23.01
C SER A 361 -1.31 -28.52 -24.31
N LEU A 362 -0.75 -27.41 -24.81
CA LEU A 362 -1.19 -26.76 -26.04
C LEU A 362 -0.86 -27.61 -27.26
N ARG A 363 -1.69 -27.50 -28.31
CA ARG A 363 -1.37 -28.07 -29.62
C ARG A 363 -0.61 -27.02 -30.44
N SER A 364 0.58 -27.37 -30.91
CA SER A 364 1.35 -26.52 -31.83
C SER A 364 0.62 -26.41 -33.17
N LYS A 365 0.28 -25.19 -33.59
CA LYS A 365 -0.34 -24.92 -34.90
C LYS A 365 0.57 -25.31 -36.07
N LYS A 366 1.90 -25.16 -35.90
CA LYS A 366 2.92 -25.50 -36.90
C LYS A 366 3.18 -27.00 -37.01
N GLU A 367 3.35 -27.67 -35.87
CA GLU A 367 3.78 -29.08 -35.84
C GLU A 367 2.63 -30.08 -35.72
N LYS A 368 1.39 -29.61 -35.48
CA LYS A 368 0.20 -30.43 -35.18
C LYS A 368 0.41 -31.46 -34.05
N ARG A 369 1.39 -31.23 -33.17
CA ARG A 369 1.70 -32.06 -32.00
C ARG A 369 1.38 -31.31 -30.71
N LYS A 370 1.04 -32.04 -29.65
CA LYS A 370 0.91 -31.44 -28.31
C LYS A 370 2.30 -31.10 -27.77
N LEU A 371 2.41 -29.94 -27.12
CA LEU A 371 3.60 -29.44 -26.46
C LEU A 371 3.70 -30.04 -25.04
N ASN A 372 3.80 -31.37 -25.00
CA ASN A 372 3.90 -32.16 -23.78
C ASN A 372 5.24 -31.97 -23.07
N LEU A 373 5.27 -32.30 -21.79
CA LEU A 373 6.51 -32.36 -21.03
C LEU A 373 7.42 -33.47 -21.60
N SER A 374 8.66 -33.13 -21.90
CA SER A 374 9.70 -34.09 -22.29
C SER A 374 10.65 -34.28 -21.11
N ILE A 375 10.50 -35.41 -20.42
CA ILE A 375 11.38 -35.83 -19.32
C ILE A 375 12.57 -36.60 -19.88
N VAL A 376 13.77 -36.25 -19.44
CA VAL A 376 15.00 -36.98 -19.82
C VAL A 376 15.15 -38.16 -18.88
N ALA A 377 15.08 -39.38 -19.42
CA ALA A 377 15.11 -40.63 -18.64
C ALA A 377 16.35 -40.78 -17.74
N ASP A 378 17.48 -40.17 -18.11
CA ASP A 378 18.73 -40.23 -17.34
C ASP A 378 18.71 -39.39 -16.06
N LYS A 379 17.76 -38.44 -15.93
CA LYS A 379 17.66 -37.55 -14.76
C LYS A 379 16.19 -37.19 -14.46
N PRO A 380 15.33 -38.14 -14.08
CA PRO A 380 13.92 -37.84 -13.81
C PRO A 380 13.78 -36.84 -12.66
N PRO A 381 12.77 -35.95 -12.69
CA PRO A 381 12.48 -35.07 -11.57
C PRO A 381 12.08 -35.90 -10.34
N LEU A 382 12.50 -35.45 -9.16
CA LEU A 382 12.13 -36.09 -7.90
C LEU A 382 10.74 -35.62 -7.47
N GLY A 383 9.90 -36.57 -7.07
CA GLY A 383 8.60 -36.29 -6.49
C GLY A 383 8.32 -37.13 -5.25
N VAL A 384 7.15 -36.90 -4.66
CA VAL A 384 6.67 -37.63 -3.48
C VAL A 384 5.23 -38.07 -3.68
N SER A 385 4.87 -39.23 -3.15
CA SER A 385 3.45 -39.61 -3.03
C SER A 385 2.77 -38.74 -1.97
N LEU A 386 1.61 -38.18 -2.31
CA LEU A 386 0.86 -37.30 -1.41
C LEU A 386 -0.14 -38.12 -0.59
N LYS A 387 0.01 -38.09 0.74
CA LYS A 387 -0.99 -38.66 1.67
C LYS A 387 -2.01 -37.58 2.01
N LEU A 388 -3.19 -37.64 1.41
CA LEU A 388 -4.24 -36.64 1.57
C LEU A 388 -4.73 -36.51 3.02
N HIS A 389 -5.03 -35.29 3.40
CA HIS A 389 -5.84 -34.96 4.57
C HIS A 389 -7.33 -35.27 4.29
N GLU A 390 -8.12 -35.58 5.33
CA GLU A 390 -9.53 -35.97 5.20
C GLU A 390 -10.41 -34.91 4.51
N SER A 391 -10.08 -33.65 4.72
CA SER A 391 -10.77 -32.49 4.14
C SER A 391 -10.11 -31.95 2.86
N ALA A 392 -9.20 -32.70 2.25
CA ALA A 392 -8.48 -32.31 1.04
C ALA A 392 -8.89 -33.17 -0.16
N SER A 393 -8.63 -32.66 -1.36
CA SER A 393 -8.93 -33.35 -2.61
C SER A 393 -7.79 -33.21 -3.61
N PHE A 394 -7.56 -34.22 -4.43
CA PHE A 394 -6.68 -34.08 -5.59
C PHE A 394 -7.30 -33.15 -6.63
N MET A 395 -6.46 -32.31 -7.23
CA MET A 395 -6.87 -31.44 -8.32
C MET A 395 -7.28 -32.28 -9.54
N PRO A 396 -8.43 -31.99 -10.17
CA PRO A 396 -8.86 -32.70 -11.37
C PRO A 396 -7.80 -32.64 -12.49
N PHE A 397 -7.64 -33.76 -13.21
CA PHE A 397 -6.70 -33.88 -14.34
C PHE A 397 -5.22 -33.71 -13.96
N THR A 398 -4.84 -33.92 -12.69
CA THR A 398 -3.43 -33.80 -12.25
C THR A 398 -2.73 -35.13 -11.95
N GLY A 399 -3.40 -36.27 -12.12
CA GLY A 399 -2.79 -37.58 -11.88
C GLY A 399 -2.28 -37.76 -10.44
N GLU A 400 -3.00 -37.20 -9.46
CA GLU A 400 -2.64 -37.22 -8.03
C GLU A 400 -1.33 -36.49 -7.67
N LEU A 401 -0.78 -35.71 -8.60
CA LEU A 401 0.43 -34.92 -8.36
C LEU A 401 0.16 -33.58 -7.66
N VAL A 402 -1.10 -33.15 -7.55
CA VAL A 402 -1.46 -31.88 -6.92
C VAL A 402 -2.66 -32.08 -6.01
N ALA A 403 -2.51 -31.69 -4.75
CA ALA A 403 -3.57 -31.72 -3.75
C ALA A 403 -3.99 -30.30 -3.35
N GLU A 404 -5.28 -30.07 -3.13
CA GLU A 404 -5.81 -28.82 -2.62
C GLU A 404 -6.67 -29.01 -1.36
N ARG A 405 -6.70 -27.97 -0.53
CA ARG A 405 -7.57 -27.87 0.65
C ARG A 405 -7.97 -26.41 0.85
N ASN A 406 -9.25 -26.21 1.17
CA ASN A 406 -9.75 -24.90 1.55
C ASN A 406 -9.51 -24.65 3.04
N VAL A 407 -9.14 -23.42 3.38
CA VAL A 407 -8.88 -22.96 4.75
C VAL A 407 -9.57 -21.60 4.91
N GLY A 408 -10.69 -21.58 5.64
CA GLY A 408 -11.62 -20.45 5.59
C GLY A 408 -12.13 -20.24 4.15
N VAL A 409 -11.94 -19.03 3.62
CA VAL A 409 -12.21 -18.66 2.22
C VAL A 409 -10.97 -18.89 1.33
N GLY A 410 -9.79 -19.04 1.93
CA GLY A 410 -8.55 -19.26 1.20
C GLY A 410 -8.29 -20.70 0.84
N ARG A 411 -7.12 -20.92 0.27
CA ARG A 411 -6.74 -22.20 -0.33
C ARG A 411 -5.26 -22.49 -0.14
N VAL A 412 -4.95 -23.73 0.22
CA VAL A 412 -3.60 -24.28 0.18
C VAL A 412 -3.53 -25.34 -0.91
N VAL A 413 -2.58 -25.20 -1.83
CA VAL A 413 -2.30 -26.17 -2.89
C VAL A 413 -0.87 -26.68 -2.75
N VAL A 414 -0.68 -27.99 -2.84
CA VAL A 414 0.62 -28.67 -2.74
C VAL A 414 0.90 -29.40 -4.03
N THR A 415 2.10 -29.24 -4.57
CA THR A 415 2.61 -30.08 -5.67
C THR A 415 3.47 -31.22 -5.12
N ALA A 416 3.38 -32.40 -5.74
CA ALA A 416 4.21 -33.57 -5.44
C ALA A 416 5.67 -33.41 -5.91
N PHE A 417 5.93 -32.46 -6.81
CA PHE A 417 7.21 -32.17 -7.44
C PHE A 417 7.57 -30.69 -7.27
N SER A 418 8.84 -30.35 -7.53
CA SER A 418 9.32 -28.97 -7.40
C SER A 418 8.80 -28.09 -8.53
N ALA A 419 8.11 -27.00 -8.19
CA ALA A 419 7.53 -26.08 -9.17
C ALA A 419 8.60 -25.34 -10.00
N ASN A 420 9.83 -25.28 -9.52
CA ASN A 420 11.00 -24.71 -10.19
C ASN A 420 11.94 -25.75 -10.81
N ASP A 421 11.56 -27.05 -10.86
CA ASP A 421 12.44 -28.08 -11.42
C ASP A 421 12.80 -27.70 -12.88
N PRO A 422 14.10 -27.65 -13.25
CA PRO A 422 14.52 -27.23 -14.58
C PRO A 422 13.92 -28.07 -15.72
N GLN A 423 13.58 -29.33 -15.49
CA GLN A 423 12.91 -30.15 -16.49
C GLN A 423 11.45 -29.75 -16.65
N VAL A 424 10.77 -29.48 -15.54
CA VAL A 424 9.37 -29.03 -15.55
C VAL A 424 9.29 -27.65 -16.21
N VAL A 425 10.07 -26.66 -15.75
CA VAL A 425 9.96 -25.28 -16.23
C VAL A 425 10.50 -25.12 -17.66
N ASN A 426 11.69 -25.66 -17.98
CA ASN A 426 12.32 -25.37 -19.27
C ASN A 426 11.90 -26.32 -20.39
N LYS A 427 11.45 -27.54 -20.09
CA LYS A 427 11.06 -28.52 -21.13
C LYS A 427 9.55 -28.56 -21.36
N TRP A 428 8.74 -28.03 -20.45
CA TRP A 428 7.29 -27.98 -20.63
C TRP A 428 6.84 -26.60 -21.11
N LYS A 429 6.73 -26.45 -22.43
CA LYS A 429 6.28 -25.19 -23.05
C LYS A 429 4.86 -24.78 -22.64
N SER A 430 4.05 -25.71 -22.13
CA SER A 430 2.67 -25.46 -21.69
C SER A 430 2.54 -25.29 -20.17
N PHE A 431 3.65 -25.21 -19.43
CA PHE A 431 3.63 -25.06 -17.96
C PHE A 431 2.79 -23.86 -17.50
N ASP A 432 2.82 -22.76 -18.24
CA ASP A 432 2.01 -21.55 -17.95
C ASP A 432 0.50 -21.85 -17.86
N ASN A 433 -0.03 -22.77 -18.67
CA ASN A 433 -1.44 -23.17 -18.58
C ASN A 433 -1.73 -23.95 -17.30
N PHE A 434 -0.80 -24.81 -16.90
CA PHE A 434 -0.90 -25.54 -15.64
C PHE A 434 -0.82 -24.57 -14.46
N LEU A 435 0.15 -23.65 -14.47
CA LEU A 435 0.27 -22.58 -13.47
C LEU A 435 -1.02 -21.75 -13.38
N ASN A 436 -1.55 -21.26 -14.50
CA ASN A 436 -2.75 -20.43 -14.55
C ASN A 436 -4.00 -21.16 -14.03
N ASN A 437 -4.30 -22.35 -14.57
CA ASN A 437 -5.57 -23.01 -14.30
C ASN A 437 -5.56 -23.85 -13.01
N VAL A 438 -4.42 -24.44 -12.64
CA VAL A 438 -4.31 -25.37 -11.50
C VAL A 438 -3.78 -24.69 -10.26
N LEU A 439 -2.61 -24.03 -10.37
CA LEU A 439 -1.95 -23.44 -9.21
C LEU A 439 -2.63 -22.12 -8.81
N LEU A 440 -2.84 -21.21 -9.77
CA LEU A 440 -3.48 -19.90 -9.53
C LEU A 440 -5.01 -19.95 -9.60
N ARG A 441 -5.60 -21.04 -10.12
CA ARG A 441 -7.07 -21.19 -10.28
C ARG A 441 -7.72 -20.03 -11.05
N LEU A 442 -6.99 -19.46 -12.00
CA LEU A 442 -7.46 -18.40 -12.88
C LEU A 442 -8.29 -18.99 -14.03
N PRO A 443 -9.21 -18.19 -14.62
CA PRO A 443 -9.99 -18.63 -15.76
C PRO A 443 -9.09 -19.09 -16.93
N PRO A 444 -9.58 -19.98 -17.80
CA PRO A 444 -8.87 -20.34 -19.01
C PRO A 444 -8.73 -19.14 -19.96
N ARG A 445 -7.69 -19.15 -20.80
CA ARG A 445 -7.37 -18.06 -21.74
C ARG A 445 -7.35 -18.53 -23.18
N ILE A 446 -7.67 -17.60 -24.08
CA ILE A 446 -7.54 -17.75 -25.53
C ILE A 446 -6.55 -16.69 -26.01
N TYR A 447 -5.57 -17.14 -26.79
CA TYR A 447 -4.62 -16.25 -27.45
C TYR A 447 -5.11 -15.97 -28.87
N ARG A 448 -5.26 -14.69 -29.20
CA ARG A 448 -5.66 -14.23 -30.53
C ARG A 448 -4.56 -13.35 -31.10
N GLU A 449 -4.33 -13.50 -32.40
CA GLU A 449 -3.48 -12.61 -33.16
C GLU A 449 -4.36 -11.44 -33.63
N THR A 450 -3.94 -10.22 -33.32
CA THR A 450 -4.59 -9.00 -33.80
C THR A 450 -4.24 -8.76 -35.27
N PRO A 451 -4.98 -7.89 -35.98
CA PRO A 451 -4.62 -7.49 -37.35
C PRO A 451 -3.19 -6.94 -37.48
N ASP A 452 -2.64 -6.41 -36.38
CA ASP A 452 -1.31 -5.81 -36.30
C ASP A 452 -0.20 -6.82 -35.96
N LEU A 453 -0.49 -8.12 -36.03
CA LEU A 453 0.43 -9.23 -35.72
C LEU A 453 0.92 -9.24 -34.26
N THR A 454 0.21 -8.56 -33.35
CA THR A 454 0.42 -8.67 -31.90
C THR A 454 -0.42 -9.80 -31.34
N ALA A 455 0.08 -10.49 -30.32
CA ALA A 455 -0.70 -11.51 -29.62
C ALA A 455 -1.42 -10.86 -28.44
N VAL A 456 -2.71 -11.16 -28.26
CA VAL A 456 -3.50 -10.73 -27.10
C VAL A 456 -4.07 -11.95 -26.41
N ALA A 457 -3.91 -12.01 -25.09
CA ALA A 457 -4.56 -13.00 -24.25
C ALA A 457 -5.89 -12.46 -23.71
N GLN A 458 -6.98 -13.17 -23.97
CA GLN A 458 -8.31 -12.87 -23.43
C GLN A 458 -8.81 -14.05 -22.61
N TRP A 459 -9.65 -13.82 -21.61
CA TRP A 459 -10.30 -14.93 -20.92
C TRP A 459 -11.29 -15.65 -21.86
N THR A 460 -11.56 -16.93 -21.61
CA THR A 460 -12.55 -17.70 -22.40
C THR A 460 -13.97 -17.11 -22.30
N ALA A 461 -14.85 -17.53 -23.22
CA ALA A 461 -16.27 -17.18 -23.19
C ALA A 461 -16.86 -17.43 -21.78
N GLY A 462 -17.44 -16.39 -21.18
CA GLY A 462 -17.87 -16.33 -19.77
C GLY A 462 -17.13 -15.27 -18.94
N TYR A 463 -15.85 -15.02 -19.20
CA TYR A 463 -15.02 -14.04 -18.46
C TYR A 463 -14.46 -12.92 -19.34
N ASN A 464 -14.83 -12.91 -20.63
CA ASN A 464 -14.39 -11.90 -21.58
C ASN A 464 -14.84 -10.49 -21.13
N GLY A 465 -13.92 -9.52 -21.18
CA GLY A 465 -14.13 -8.15 -20.71
C GLY A 465 -13.89 -7.97 -19.21
N LEU A 466 -13.58 -9.04 -18.47
CA LEU A 466 -13.22 -8.99 -17.05
C LEU A 466 -11.71 -9.06 -16.83
N GLU A 467 -10.89 -8.84 -17.87
CA GLU A 467 -9.43 -8.83 -17.77
C GLU A 467 -8.96 -7.86 -16.69
N ARG A 468 -9.62 -6.71 -16.50
CA ARG A 468 -9.26 -5.73 -15.47
C ARG A 468 -10.06 -5.86 -14.17
N ASP A 469 -10.75 -6.99 -13.94
CA ASP A 469 -11.52 -7.21 -12.72
C ASP A 469 -10.64 -7.82 -11.62
N ALA A 470 -10.47 -7.08 -10.52
CA ALA A 470 -9.67 -7.49 -9.37
C ALA A 470 -10.24 -8.72 -8.65
N ARG A 471 -11.53 -9.04 -8.83
CA ARG A 471 -12.16 -10.22 -8.21
C ARG A 471 -11.61 -11.53 -8.79
N ILE A 472 -11.04 -11.50 -10.00
CA ILE A 472 -10.39 -12.64 -10.63
C ILE A 472 -8.98 -12.84 -10.07
N THR A 473 -8.23 -11.76 -9.85
CA THR A 473 -6.79 -11.83 -9.53
C THR A 473 -6.52 -12.01 -8.05
N SER A 474 -7.43 -11.61 -7.15
CA SER A 474 -7.30 -11.86 -5.72
C SER A 474 -8.57 -12.51 -5.16
N GLY A 475 -8.37 -13.53 -4.31
CA GLY A 475 -9.44 -14.21 -3.57
C GLY A 475 -9.74 -13.59 -2.21
N LEU A 476 -8.90 -12.66 -1.73
CA LEU A 476 -9.04 -12.06 -0.40
C LEU A 476 -10.32 -11.21 -0.34
N ARG A 477 -11.17 -11.47 0.66
CA ARG A 477 -12.45 -10.76 0.86
C ARG A 477 -12.64 -10.42 2.32
N TYR A 478 -12.99 -9.16 2.58
CA TYR A 478 -13.52 -8.73 3.87
C TYR A 478 -14.95 -8.25 3.65
N PHE A 479 -15.92 -8.86 4.33
CA PHE A 479 -17.33 -8.54 4.15
C PHE A 479 -17.59 -7.04 4.34
N ALA A 480 -17.04 -6.44 5.40
CA ALA A 480 -17.25 -5.03 5.69
C ALA A 480 -16.67 -4.08 4.63
N ARG A 481 -15.73 -4.54 3.78
CA ARG A 481 -15.05 -3.75 2.75
C ARG A 481 -15.59 -3.99 1.35
N ASP A 482 -15.93 -5.23 1.04
CA ASP A 482 -16.16 -5.68 -0.34
C ASP A 482 -17.65 -5.95 -0.65
N ILE A 483 -18.54 -6.03 0.34
CA ILE A 483 -19.96 -6.28 0.06
C ILE A 483 -20.56 -5.14 -0.79
N GLY A 484 -21.24 -5.47 -1.88
CA GLY A 484 -21.91 -4.49 -2.74
C GLY A 484 -23.26 -4.02 -2.17
N MET A 485 -23.79 -2.91 -2.67
CA MET A 485 -25.19 -2.51 -2.38
C MET A 485 -26.18 -3.45 -3.10
N PHE A 486 -27.30 -3.78 -2.45
CA PHE A 486 -28.36 -4.61 -3.05
C PHE A 486 -28.89 -4.06 -4.40
N GLU A 487 -28.91 -2.74 -4.60
CA GLU A 487 -29.32 -2.13 -5.87
C GLU A 487 -28.26 -2.30 -6.98
N ASN A 488 -26.96 -2.24 -6.62
CA ASN A 488 -25.86 -2.53 -7.54
C ASN A 488 -25.82 -4.02 -7.89
N ALA A 489 -26.11 -4.91 -6.94
CA ALA A 489 -26.22 -6.35 -7.19
C ALA A 489 -27.35 -6.67 -8.18
N LYS A 490 -28.50 -5.97 -8.12
CA LYS A 490 -29.53 -6.06 -9.17
C LYS A 490 -29.01 -5.56 -10.53
N ARG A 491 -28.19 -4.50 -10.54
CA ARG A 491 -27.60 -3.95 -11.77
C ARG A 491 -26.59 -4.90 -12.40
N GLU A 492 -25.75 -5.59 -11.62
CA GLU A 492 -24.86 -6.65 -12.12
C GLU A 492 -25.65 -7.84 -12.69
N VAL A 493 -26.72 -8.28 -12.00
CA VAL A 493 -27.60 -9.36 -12.51
C VAL A 493 -28.37 -8.93 -13.77
N ILE A 494 -28.65 -7.62 -13.94
CA ILE A 494 -29.38 -7.08 -15.11
C ILE A 494 -28.46 -6.73 -16.29
N LEU A 495 -27.19 -6.37 -16.04
CA LEU A 495 -26.20 -6.05 -17.07
C LEU A 495 -25.80 -7.26 -17.93
N ASP A 496 -26.23 -8.47 -17.55
CA ASP A 496 -25.86 -9.71 -18.24
C ASP A 496 -27.02 -10.44 -18.92
N LYS A 497 -28.05 -9.72 -19.38
CA LYS A 497 -29.02 -10.30 -20.33
C LYS A 497 -28.44 -10.52 -21.74
N ASP A 498 -27.37 -9.80 -22.09
CA ASP A 498 -26.72 -9.86 -23.41
C ASP A 498 -25.48 -10.78 -23.47
N ARG A 499 -25.05 -11.40 -22.36
CA ARG A 499 -24.03 -12.47 -22.36
C ARG A 499 -24.63 -13.79 -21.88
N PRO A 500 -25.39 -14.50 -22.73
CA PRO A 500 -25.95 -15.78 -22.36
C PRO A 500 -24.83 -16.82 -22.26
N GLY A 501 -24.43 -17.15 -21.03
CA GLY A 501 -23.67 -18.36 -20.72
C GLY A 501 -22.52 -18.17 -19.72
N VAL A 502 -22.56 -18.95 -18.64
CA VAL A 502 -21.47 -19.34 -17.71
C VAL A 502 -21.39 -18.64 -16.33
N PHE A 503 -22.15 -17.57 -16.03
CA PHE A 503 -22.17 -17.00 -14.66
C PHE A 503 -23.03 -17.76 -13.63
N GLU A 504 -23.46 -19.00 -13.91
CA GLU A 504 -24.54 -19.61 -13.11
C GLU A 504 -24.19 -19.79 -11.62
N PHE A 505 -22.90 -19.84 -11.22
CA PHE A 505 -22.45 -19.51 -9.85
C PHE A 505 -20.91 -19.42 -9.75
N ASP A 506 -20.26 -18.30 -10.16
CA ASP A 506 -18.86 -18.07 -9.73
C ASP A 506 -18.86 -17.32 -8.38
N PRO A 507 -18.43 -17.97 -7.28
CA PRO A 507 -18.46 -17.36 -5.95
C PRO A 507 -17.58 -16.10 -5.83
N ARG A 508 -16.63 -15.88 -6.74
CA ARG A 508 -15.78 -14.67 -6.74
C ARG A 508 -16.56 -13.38 -6.96
N PHE A 509 -17.72 -13.47 -7.61
CA PHE A 509 -18.58 -12.34 -8.00
C PHE A 509 -19.83 -12.23 -7.12
N ALA A 510 -20.16 -13.26 -6.33
CA ALA A 510 -21.41 -13.32 -5.60
C ALA A 510 -21.47 -12.29 -4.46
N GLY A 511 -22.19 -11.18 -4.67
CA GLY A 511 -22.46 -10.15 -3.67
C GLY A 511 -21.32 -9.18 -3.37
N TYR A 512 -20.17 -9.33 -4.02
CA TYR A 512 -18.98 -8.51 -3.81
C TYR A 512 -18.74 -7.52 -4.94
N GLU A 513 -18.46 -6.26 -4.58
CA GLU A 513 -18.15 -5.17 -5.48
C GLU A 513 -16.70 -4.74 -5.30
N GLN A 514 -15.93 -4.69 -6.39
CA GLN A 514 -14.56 -4.16 -6.34
C GLN A 514 -14.57 -2.64 -6.32
N THR A 515 -13.58 -2.02 -5.67
CA THR A 515 -13.35 -0.59 -5.86
C THR A 515 -12.53 -0.35 -7.13
N ALA A 516 -13.01 0.49 -8.05
CA ALA A 516 -12.36 0.75 -9.34
C ALA A 516 -10.86 1.14 -9.29
N GLU A 517 -10.41 1.82 -8.23
CA GLU A 517 -9.00 2.27 -8.11
C GLU A 517 -8.12 1.33 -7.27
N SER A 518 -8.72 0.48 -6.43
CA SER A 518 -7.98 -0.26 -5.39
C SER A 518 -8.31 -1.75 -5.34
N GLY A 519 -9.30 -2.22 -6.08
CA GLY A 519 -9.69 -3.63 -6.10
C GLY A 519 -10.36 -4.10 -4.81
N VAL A 520 -10.17 -5.37 -4.50
CA VAL A 520 -10.80 -6.13 -3.40
C VAL A 520 -9.93 -6.11 -2.14
N GLY A 521 -10.56 -6.17 -0.97
CA GLY A 521 -9.89 -6.11 0.34
C GLY A 521 -9.36 -4.72 0.71
N SER A 522 -9.54 -3.73 -0.16
CA SER A 522 -9.16 -2.33 0.06
C SER A 522 -10.06 -1.68 1.10
N TRP A 523 -9.54 -0.69 1.82
CA TRP A 523 -10.33 0.12 2.74
C TRP A 523 -11.42 0.86 1.96
N ASN A 524 -12.69 0.58 2.25
CA ASN A 524 -13.82 1.09 1.50
C ASN A 524 -14.89 1.68 2.42
N ASP A 525 -14.94 3.00 2.48
CA ASP A 525 -15.93 3.73 3.25
C ASP A 525 -17.34 3.66 2.63
N PHE A 526 -17.48 3.17 1.41
CA PHE A 526 -18.74 3.16 0.66
C PHE A 526 -19.19 1.75 0.26
N SER A 527 -18.69 0.72 0.95
CA SER A 527 -19.23 -0.64 0.82
C SER A 527 -20.71 -0.69 1.25
N GLY A 528 -21.42 -1.74 0.86
CA GLY A 528 -22.79 -1.97 1.31
C GLY A 528 -22.92 -1.96 2.84
N ALA A 529 -21.98 -2.59 3.55
CA ALA A 529 -21.91 -2.58 5.01
C ALA A 529 -21.65 -1.17 5.56
N ALA A 530 -20.69 -0.44 4.98
CA ALA A 530 -20.35 0.91 5.44
C ALA A 530 -21.49 1.91 5.22
N ASN A 531 -22.23 1.80 4.12
CA ASN A 531 -23.38 2.65 3.85
C ASN A 531 -24.52 2.37 4.83
N VAL A 532 -24.87 1.10 5.05
CA VAL A 532 -25.88 0.72 6.05
C VAL A 532 -25.46 1.16 7.45
N ALA A 533 -24.18 1.00 7.80
CA ALA A 533 -23.65 1.45 9.09
C ALA A 533 -23.74 2.98 9.23
N ARG A 534 -23.39 3.75 8.19
CA ARG A 534 -23.51 5.21 8.18
C ARG A 534 -24.96 5.66 8.37
N ASP A 535 -25.89 5.08 7.61
CA ASP A 535 -27.30 5.44 7.70
C ASP A 535 -27.87 5.10 9.08
N SER A 536 -27.53 3.93 9.62
CA SER A 536 -27.91 3.51 10.96
C SER A 536 -27.31 4.40 12.06
N LEU A 537 -26.05 4.81 11.91
CA LEU A 537 -25.39 5.73 12.86
C LEU A 537 -26.01 7.14 12.80
N ARG A 538 -26.39 7.62 11.61
CA ARG A 538 -27.08 8.90 11.42
C ARG A 538 -28.47 8.88 12.04
N GLU A 539 -29.23 7.81 11.81
CA GLU A 539 -30.55 7.61 12.44
C GLU A 539 -30.43 7.55 13.96
N ALA A 540 -29.47 6.76 14.48
CA ALA A 540 -29.23 6.62 15.91
C ALA A 540 -28.67 7.89 16.57
N ALA A 541 -27.97 8.76 15.83
CA ALA A 541 -27.49 10.03 16.36
C ALA A 541 -28.63 10.98 16.71
N GLY A 542 -29.82 10.81 16.11
CA GLY A 542 -31.02 11.61 16.42
C GLY A 542 -30.91 13.10 16.08
N ILE A 543 -29.82 13.54 15.45
CA ILE A 543 -29.59 14.94 15.08
C ILE A 543 -30.13 15.14 13.67
N SER A 544 -31.40 15.55 13.58
CA SER A 544 -31.91 16.13 12.34
C SER A 544 -31.36 17.54 12.21
N ILE A 545 -30.33 17.75 11.38
CA ILE A 545 -29.99 19.12 10.94
C ILE A 545 -31.16 19.58 10.07
N PRO A 546 -31.94 20.61 10.46
CA PRO A 546 -33.08 21.04 9.67
C PRO A 546 -32.60 21.49 8.29
N GLU A 547 -33.24 20.98 7.23
CA GLU A 547 -32.94 21.38 5.87
C GLU A 547 -33.00 22.91 5.72
N ALA A 548 -32.16 23.50 4.87
CA ALA A 548 -32.16 24.94 4.61
C ALA A 548 -33.57 25.46 4.21
N LYS A 549 -34.36 24.61 3.57
CA LYS A 549 -35.77 24.87 3.23
C LYS A 549 -36.65 25.05 4.46
N PHE A 550 -36.48 24.25 5.51
CA PHE A 550 -37.20 24.39 6.77
C PHE A 550 -36.87 25.72 7.45
N VAL A 551 -35.58 26.05 7.56
CA VAL A 551 -35.14 27.33 8.16
C VAL A 551 -35.72 28.52 7.40
N TRP A 552 -35.67 28.47 6.05
CA TRP A 552 -36.23 29.53 5.21
C TRP A 552 -37.75 29.64 5.36
N GLN A 553 -38.49 28.53 5.41
CA GLN A 553 -39.94 28.51 5.61
C GLN A 553 -40.33 29.09 6.98
N VAL A 554 -39.67 28.67 8.04
CA VAL A 554 -39.91 29.19 9.40
C VAL A 554 -39.61 30.69 9.47
N MET A 555 -38.49 31.13 8.88
CA MET A 555 -38.13 32.54 8.82
C MET A 555 -39.14 33.37 7.99
N ALA A 556 -39.61 32.84 6.86
CA ALA A 556 -40.62 33.48 6.03
C ALA A 556 -41.96 33.61 6.77
N VAL A 557 -42.42 32.53 7.42
CA VAL A 557 -43.65 32.55 8.25
C VAL A 557 -43.51 33.55 9.40
N TYR A 558 -42.36 33.57 10.08
CA TYR A 558 -42.08 34.53 11.14
C TYR A 558 -42.15 35.97 10.63
N LEU A 559 -41.54 36.27 9.49
CA LEU A 559 -41.51 37.61 8.91
C LEU A 559 -42.89 38.07 8.42
N ILE A 560 -43.68 37.16 7.86
CA ILE A 560 -45.09 37.41 7.49
C ILE A 560 -45.94 37.68 8.74
N ALA A 561 -45.77 36.88 9.81
CA ALA A 561 -46.48 37.09 11.06
C ALA A 561 -46.12 38.44 11.69
N LEU A 562 -44.82 38.79 11.70
CA LEU A 562 -44.30 39.98 12.37
C LEU A 562 -44.62 41.29 11.62
N VAL A 563 -44.64 41.28 10.28
CA VAL A 563 -44.77 42.50 9.47
C VAL A 563 -46.20 42.66 8.91
N PRO A 564 -46.63 41.96 7.85
CA PRO A 564 -47.93 42.23 7.24
C PRO A 564 -49.11 41.83 8.12
N VAL A 565 -49.04 40.71 8.85
CA VAL A 565 -50.16 40.24 9.69
C VAL A 565 -50.32 41.10 10.94
N ASN A 566 -49.22 41.35 11.66
CA ASN A 566 -49.20 42.24 12.82
C ASN A 566 -49.68 43.65 12.45
N TRP A 567 -49.11 44.26 11.40
CA TRP A 567 -49.48 45.60 10.98
C TRP A 567 -50.94 45.67 10.49
N GLY A 568 -51.37 44.71 9.66
CA GLY A 568 -52.74 44.65 9.16
C GLY A 568 -53.79 44.51 10.27
N PHE A 569 -53.53 43.67 11.27
CA PHE A 569 -54.41 43.49 12.43
C PHE A 569 -54.58 44.80 13.23
N PHE A 570 -53.48 45.47 13.56
CA PHE A 570 -53.53 46.74 14.30
C PHE A 570 -54.00 47.93 13.46
N TRP A 571 -53.88 47.85 12.13
CA TRP A 571 -54.46 48.81 11.19
C TRP A 571 -56.00 48.70 11.15
N VAL A 572 -56.56 47.50 11.10
CA VAL A 572 -58.02 47.26 11.16
C VAL A 572 -58.62 47.77 12.48
N ILE A 573 -57.89 47.63 13.59
CA ILE A 573 -58.30 48.10 14.92
C ILE A 573 -58.05 49.63 15.11
N ARG A 574 -57.51 50.32 14.10
CA ARG A 574 -57.12 51.75 14.12
C ARG A 574 -56.15 52.12 15.25
N ARG A 575 -55.33 51.18 15.71
CA ARG A 575 -54.37 51.37 16.82
C ARG A 575 -52.99 50.85 16.44
N VAL A 576 -52.42 51.45 15.40
CA VAL A 576 -51.14 51.01 14.78
C VAL A 576 -49.95 51.07 15.75
N GLU A 577 -50.00 51.95 16.75
CA GLU A 577 -48.95 52.09 17.77
C GLU A 577 -48.72 50.81 18.60
N TRP A 578 -49.76 49.98 18.75
CA TRP A 578 -49.69 48.74 19.52
C TRP A 578 -48.92 47.62 18.80
N ALA A 579 -48.70 47.74 17.49
CA ALA A 579 -47.90 46.80 16.71
C ALA A 579 -46.44 46.74 17.22
N TRP A 580 -45.92 47.85 17.75
CA TRP A 580 -44.59 47.91 18.36
C TRP A 580 -44.49 47.13 19.68
N LEU A 581 -45.57 47.10 20.46
CA LEU A 581 -45.64 46.32 21.70
C LEU A 581 -45.85 44.82 21.42
N ALA A 582 -46.56 44.49 20.34
CA ALA A 582 -46.78 43.11 19.92
C ALA A 582 -45.53 42.44 19.33
N ALA A 583 -44.65 43.21 18.68
CA ALA A 583 -43.44 42.67 18.07
C ALA A 583 -42.53 41.87 19.03
N PRO A 584 -42.19 42.35 20.25
CA PRO A 584 -41.48 41.55 21.26
C PRO A 584 -42.20 40.25 21.64
N VAL A 585 -43.53 40.29 21.75
CA VAL A 585 -44.34 39.12 22.13
C VAL A 585 -44.31 38.06 21.02
N ILE A 586 -44.45 38.49 19.76
CA ILE A 586 -44.34 37.64 18.57
C ILE A 586 -42.93 37.06 18.46
N ALA A 587 -41.89 37.86 18.73
CA ALA A 587 -40.50 37.40 18.74
C ALA A 587 -40.25 36.32 19.80
N ILE A 588 -40.73 36.51 21.03
CA ILE A 588 -40.61 35.53 22.11
C ILE A 588 -41.40 34.26 21.77
N ALA A 589 -42.64 34.39 21.30
CA ALA A 589 -43.47 33.25 20.90
C ALA A 589 -42.86 32.48 19.72
N GLY A 590 -42.32 33.19 18.73
CA GLY A 590 -41.58 32.63 17.61
C GLY A 590 -40.33 31.88 18.07
N ALA A 591 -39.53 32.47 18.94
CA ALA A 591 -38.34 31.81 19.50
C ALA A 591 -38.70 30.52 20.26
N ILE A 592 -39.73 30.55 21.12
CA ILE A 592 -40.21 29.37 21.85
C ILE A 592 -40.71 28.29 20.88
N ALA A 593 -41.46 28.68 19.85
CA ALA A 593 -41.96 27.76 18.84
C ALA A 593 -40.80 27.10 18.08
N VAL A 594 -39.81 27.87 17.64
CA VAL A 594 -38.62 27.36 16.95
C VAL A 594 -37.83 26.41 17.85
N VAL A 595 -37.60 26.76 19.11
CA VAL A 595 -36.89 25.89 20.06
C VAL A 595 -37.63 24.55 20.26
N LYS A 596 -38.96 24.57 20.38
CA LYS A 596 -39.77 23.34 20.51
C LYS A 596 -39.84 22.53 19.21
N LEU A 597 -39.95 23.19 18.06
CA LEU A 597 -40.00 22.54 16.74
C LEU A 597 -38.65 21.96 16.34
N ALA A 598 -37.56 22.63 16.70
CA ALA A 598 -36.21 22.20 16.36
C ALA A 598 -35.69 21.06 17.22
N GLN A 599 -36.46 20.58 18.22
CA GLN A 599 -36.05 19.52 19.17
C GLN A 599 -34.59 19.67 19.58
N LEU A 600 -34.19 20.91 19.90
CA LEU A 600 -32.83 21.23 20.29
C LEU A 600 -32.64 20.65 21.69
N ASP A 601 -32.28 19.36 21.76
CA ASP A 601 -31.68 18.73 22.92
C ASP A 601 -30.32 19.42 23.15
N ILE A 602 -30.38 20.64 23.70
CA ILE A 602 -29.23 21.36 24.25
C ILE A 602 -28.90 20.71 25.59
N GLY A 603 -28.67 19.40 25.57
CA GLY A 603 -27.88 18.73 26.58
C GLY A 603 -26.42 18.89 26.18
N PHE A 604 -25.53 19.07 27.16
CA PHE A 604 -24.10 18.86 27.00
C PHE A 604 -23.82 17.37 26.73
N ALA A 605 -24.34 16.87 25.61
CA ALA A 605 -24.34 15.47 25.26
C ALA A 605 -23.06 15.16 24.50
N ARG A 606 -22.21 14.37 25.13
CA ARG A 606 -21.22 13.56 24.42
C ARG A 606 -21.89 12.22 24.19
N SER A 607 -22.03 11.80 22.95
CA SER A 607 -22.52 10.46 22.63
C SER A 607 -21.54 9.79 21.68
N LEU A 608 -21.26 8.53 21.98
CA LEU A 608 -20.47 7.65 21.14
C LEU A 608 -21.40 6.51 20.74
N THR A 609 -21.77 6.47 19.47
CA THR A 609 -22.57 5.40 18.90
C THR A 609 -21.67 4.57 18.01
N GLN A 610 -21.75 3.24 18.15
CA GLN A 610 -20.88 2.33 17.42
C GLN A 610 -21.68 1.17 16.83
N ILE A 611 -21.29 0.75 15.64
CA ILE A 611 -21.75 -0.48 14.99
C ILE A 611 -20.50 -1.31 14.71
N ALA A 612 -20.54 -2.58 15.09
CA ALA A 612 -19.43 -3.50 14.92
C ALA A 612 -19.87 -4.72 14.09
N VAL A 613 -19.07 -5.06 13.09
CA VAL A 613 -19.23 -6.25 12.25
C VAL A 613 -18.07 -7.19 12.55
N LEU A 614 -18.39 -8.37 13.09
CA LEU A 614 -17.42 -9.41 13.42
C LEU A 614 -17.49 -10.52 12.37
N GLU A 615 -16.39 -10.76 11.68
CA GLU A 615 -16.20 -11.84 10.71
C GLU A 615 -15.34 -12.94 11.36
N SER A 616 -15.80 -14.19 11.33
CA SER A 616 -15.10 -15.33 11.95
C SER A 616 -15.25 -16.59 11.11
N HIS A 617 -14.26 -17.48 11.18
CA HIS A 617 -14.28 -18.78 10.50
C HIS A 617 -14.41 -19.93 11.51
N ALA A 618 -15.06 -21.02 11.10
CA ALA A 618 -15.10 -22.24 11.89
C ALA A 618 -13.68 -22.75 12.15
N ASP A 619 -13.44 -23.25 13.37
CA ASP A 619 -12.17 -23.84 13.79
C ASP A 619 -10.95 -22.89 13.74
N TYR A 620 -11.18 -21.57 13.61
CA TYR A 620 -10.14 -20.54 13.68
C TYR A 620 -10.34 -19.63 14.91
N PRO A 621 -9.35 -19.48 15.79
CA PRO A 621 -9.53 -18.77 17.06
C PRO A 621 -9.54 -17.25 16.94
N ARG A 622 -9.21 -16.70 15.77
CA ARG A 622 -9.11 -15.24 15.52
C ARG A 622 -10.26 -14.78 14.62
N ALA A 623 -10.66 -13.53 14.78
CA ALA A 623 -11.78 -12.93 14.07
C ALA A 623 -11.43 -11.49 13.62
N HIS A 624 -12.00 -11.05 12.51
CA HIS A 624 -11.83 -9.70 12.00
C HIS A 624 -12.99 -8.81 12.44
N LEU A 625 -12.68 -7.70 13.11
CA LEU A 625 -13.67 -6.78 13.63
C LEU A 625 -13.57 -5.43 12.91
N THR A 626 -14.61 -5.07 12.16
CA THR A 626 -14.76 -3.71 11.62
C THR A 626 -15.71 -2.92 12.52
N ARG A 627 -15.28 -1.75 13.00
CA ARG A 627 -16.10 -0.85 13.83
C ARG A 627 -16.34 0.47 13.11
N TYR A 628 -17.60 0.85 12.99
CA TYR A 628 -18.02 2.19 12.57
C TYR A 628 -18.41 2.97 13.81
N ALA A 629 -17.78 4.11 14.03
CA ALA A 629 -18.00 4.93 15.22
C ALA A 629 -18.43 6.34 14.83
N ALA A 630 -19.52 6.81 15.43
CA ALA A 630 -19.97 8.19 15.36
C ALA A 630 -19.81 8.82 16.75
N LEU A 631 -19.00 9.88 16.82
CA LEU A 631 -18.83 10.70 18.01
C LEU A 631 -19.56 12.01 17.81
N TYR A 632 -20.54 12.29 18.65
CA TYR A 632 -21.15 13.61 18.76
C TYR A 632 -20.67 14.31 20.02
N THR A 633 -20.33 15.59 19.88
CA THR A 633 -19.87 16.45 20.96
C THR A 633 -20.42 17.86 20.75
N SER A 634 -21.08 18.41 21.77
CA SER A 634 -21.46 19.83 21.79
C SER A 634 -20.32 20.77 22.20
N LEU A 635 -19.16 20.21 22.59
CA LEU A 635 -17.97 20.95 23.02
C LEU A 635 -16.90 20.94 21.93
N SER A 636 -16.25 22.09 21.75
CA SER A 636 -15.04 22.24 20.95
C SER A 636 -13.81 21.76 21.72
N THR A 637 -13.74 20.44 21.96
CA THR A 637 -12.60 19.78 22.62
C THR A 637 -12.06 18.68 21.72
N SER A 638 -10.75 18.46 21.74
CA SER A 638 -10.13 17.33 21.06
C SER A 638 -10.41 16.02 21.78
N TYR A 639 -10.59 14.94 21.02
CA TYR A 639 -10.79 13.60 21.56
C TYR A 639 -9.73 12.63 21.03
N ASP A 640 -9.30 11.72 21.89
CA ASP A 640 -8.42 10.61 21.55
C ASP A 640 -9.22 9.31 21.59
N VAL A 641 -9.16 8.53 20.51
CA VAL A 641 -9.76 7.20 20.43
C VAL A 641 -8.68 6.17 20.68
N THR A 642 -8.82 5.34 21.71
CA THR A 642 -7.87 4.29 22.05
C THR A 642 -8.44 2.91 21.72
N PHE A 643 -7.58 2.00 21.29
CA PHE A 643 -7.92 0.63 20.93
C PHE A 643 -7.11 -0.34 21.79
N GLU A 644 -7.80 -1.35 22.32
CA GLU A 644 -7.19 -2.42 23.13
C GLU A 644 -6.31 -3.36 22.29
N ASP A 645 -6.66 -3.57 21.03
CA ASP A 645 -5.91 -4.42 20.11
C ASP A 645 -4.80 -3.61 19.42
N THR A 646 -3.57 -4.09 19.54
CA THR A 646 -2.36 -3.48 18.95
C THR A 646 -2.30 -3.59 17.41
N SER A 647 -3.19 -4.38 16.81
CA SER A 647 -3.36 -4.55 15.37
C SER A 647 -4.52 -3.73 14.78
N ALA A 648 -5.22 -2.95 15.60
CA ALA A 648 -6.32 -2.11 15.16
C ALA A 648 -5.83 -1.00 14.23
N LEU A 649 -6.38 -0.90 13.02
CA LEU A 649 -6.15 0.24 12.12
C LEU A 649 -7.40 1.11 12.07
N ALA A 650 -7.22 2.42 12.05
CA ALA A 650 -8.32 3.38 12.08
C ALA A 650 -8.07 4.55 11.12
N GLN A 651 -9.13 5.01 10.48
CA GLN A 651 -9.15 6.19 9.63
C GLN A 651 -10.44 7.00 9.89
N PRO A 652 -10.40 8.33 9.75
CA PRO A 652 -11.58 9.14 9.55
C PRO A 652 -12.55 8.52 8.54
N PHE A 653 -13.80 8.36 8.95
CA PHE A 653 -14.86 7.77 8.13
C PHE A 653 -15.57 8.86 7.32
N SER A 654 -15.58 8.72 5.99
CA SER A 654 -16.19 9.72 5.12
C SER A 654 -17.72 9.84 5.29
N ASP A 655 -18.20 11.08 5.39
CA ASP A 655 -19.62 11.41 5.58
C ASP A 655 -20.42 11.34 4.27
N SER A 656 -19.82 11.69 3.13
CA SER A 656 -20.52 11.78 1.85
C SER A 656 -19.65 11.32 0.68
N PRO A 657 -20.23 10.61 -0.31
CA PRO A 657 -19.51 10.28 -1.54
C PRO A 657 -19.11 11.52 -2.36
N ASP A 658 -19.84 12.63 -2.19
CA ASP A 658 -19.66 13.88 -2.93
C ASP A 658 -18.87 14.94 -2.13
N PHE A 659 -18.04 14.51 -1.17
CA PHE A 659 -17.24 15.45 -0.38
C PHE A 659 -16.28 16.25 -1.28
N GLU A 660 -16.37 17.57 -1.20
CA GLU A 660 -15.42 18.50 -1.81
C GLU A 660 -14.89 19.44 -0.72
N MET A 661 -13.56 19.69 -0.72
CA MET A 661 -12.97 20.67 0.18
C MET A 661 -13.45 22.07 -0.20
N ALA A 662 -14.01 22.81 0.75
CA ALA A 662 -14.31 24.22 0.53
C ALA A 662 -12.99 25.02 0.43
N LEU A 663 -13.03 26.17 -0.26
CA LEU A 663 -11.86 27.02 -0.52
C LEU A 663 -11.17 27.52 0.78
N HIS A 664 -11.90 27.51 1.89
CA HIS A 664 -11.43 27.95 3.21
C HIS A 664 -11.07 26.80 4.16
N ASP A 665 -11.35 25.55 3.77
CA ASP A 665 -11.04 24.40 4.60
C ASP A 665 -9.53 24.19 4.65
N ARG A 666 -9.03 23.93 5.86
CA ARG A 666 -7.64 23.55 6.08
C ARG A 666 -7.57 22.04 6.23
N VAL A 667 -6.52 21.46 5.64
CA VAL A 667 -6.14 20.08 5.90
C VAL A 667 -5.86 19.91 7.39
N LYS A 668 -6.54 18.95 8.02
CA LYS A 668 -6.31 18.57 9.40
C LYS A 668 -5.50 17.28 9.44
N THR A 669 -4.46 17.23 10.25
CA THR A 669 -3.67 16.00 10.42
C THR A 669 -4.17 15.23 11.62
N VAL A 670 -4.52 13.97 11.42
CA VAL A 670 -4.90 13.04 12.48
C VAL A 670 -3.70 12.15 12.77
N GLU A 671 -3.23 12.14 14.01
CA GLU A 671 -2.09 11.33 14.44
C GLU A 671 -2.62 9.97 14.91
N TYR A 672 -2.24 8.92 14.17
CA TYR A 672 -2.36 7.53 14.59
C TYR A 672 -1.05 7.12 15.25
N ARG A 673 -1.11 6.84 16.54
CA ARG A 673 0.05 6.46 17.33
C ARG A 673 -0.03 5.00 17.74
N ARG A 674 1.05 4.26 17.45
CA ARG A 674 1.24 2.85 17.82
C ARG A 674 2.37 2.74 18.85
N ASP A 675 2.01 2.51 20.09
CA ASP A 675 2.93 2.27 21.21
C ASP A 675 2.55 0.95 21.89
N ARG A 676 2.35 0.94 23.21
CA ARG A 676 1.67 -0.18 23.91
C ARG A 676 0.19 -0.25 23.56
N ASP A 677 -0.45 0.91 23.50
CA ASP A 677 -1.82 1.07 23.05
C ASP A 677 -1.81 1.72 21.66
N VAL A 678 -2.88 1.48 20.91
CA VAL A 678 -3.12 2.18 19.64
C VAL A 678 -4.07 3.34 19.91
N SER A 679 -3.73 4.53 19.45
CA SER A 679 -4.58 5.71 19.61
C SER A 679 -4.67 6.55 18.33
N LEU A 680 -5.85 7.08 18.04
CA LEU A 680 -6.09 8.05 16.98
C LEU A 680 -6.51 9.39 17.62
N SER A 681 -5.77 10.46 17.30
CA SER A 681 -5.89 11.77 17.94
C SER A 681 -5.90 12.91 16.92
N GLY A 682 -6.44 14.07 17.29
CA GLY A 682 -6.52 15.25 16.41
C GLY A 682 -7.87 15.48 15.73
N PHE A 683 -8.95 14.93 16.30
CA PHE A 683 -10.33 15.21 15.90
C PHE A 683 -10.88 16.51 16.49
#